data_AF-A0A8J4T3E3-F1
#
_entry.id   AF-A0A8J4T3E3-F1
#
_cell.length_a   1.000
_cell.length_b   1.000
_cell.length_c   1.000
_cell.angle_alpha   90.00
_cell.angle_beta   90.00
_cell.angle_gamma   90.00
#
_symmetry.space_group_name_H-M   'P 1'
#
loop_
_entity.id
_entity.type
_entity.pdbx_description
1 polymer ?
#
loop_
_entity_poly.entity_id
_entity_poly.type
_entity_poly.pdbx_seq_one_letter_code
_entity_poly.pdbx_strand_id
1 'polypeptide(L)'
;MNLEPNSTSISECEKNALIVFGFTTVVYLVGILSLLCVRFRICSRRYDSSSETSLRELIRSRQMRWLPKQAEAILTGKPIAGKVLLLARSVLYSVCSVLYVWNTYVYSPGLCLPINNQPQFVIEVVSNCVFFSIFILKITASKNLLTTWLSVDLLIDHYTIVPIALALLFGYYQYYIGFLYFTRITKITESLVLLNLVDEERNIRKLKIVSKLMAAWFTLAGVILLLERIGNFWMMREEQRKVDYFDCVYFLLVTIATVGYGDFVCTSYLGRLVTIFVIIAALISVTTHMSELYELFRANRQYAGTFNNEYHPRHVIVCGAINLTSVSLFLDAFVNADTGRYDKNIMMVFMAQREPDLRLKALFKRESVHATYLRGDATSPKDLKRAKVRLAEAVIILADCKSADPAKGDWENIMRVVSVKNLHPKCRILCALTLMENKALMSNIPGWREEWTDQFDRTICISQLKLGLMSLSCLTQGVSALLTNLVVRVTVPTNQNEELPTWMKNYFRGTQYGLFTVRFSPTFDGLVFQEVVSIVMRELRVLLLAVQLISGNGAAEQIIVNPGSRLRINSQQMRAIVLAENFLDAQHLRAYCITCSSFQAFHIPDQIHSCKHRISIPYTGLADSKRENDQLTSQNGAPHNRLTAQFINQLSNFARPLLLGRKSKPAVSIGIHDDQTTRVKALYEHLHHPQHDRQFTAVDVMRDSTGLFYWVEDRQFSSICLTLVDIVRWSFTDHILVCLPQQNCGFKLGLATFVMPLRSTRLPMDELKPIVFLCDSELVRAEWYCLRNFPEIYVLSGSPLSRAYLRAAGVERCSTCVVLPSNTESPAKSSGLPDKESILCTLNIRRLLAEILDNGKHETIFFMSWMNNLIAFGLCRLV
;
A
#
# COMPACT_ATOMS: atom_id res chain seq x y z
N MET A 1 -69.76 65.92 -1.96
CA MET A 1 -69.75 65.98 -0.48
C MET A 1 -70.67 64.89 0.03
N ASN A 2 -70.10 63.81 0.55
CA ASN A 2 -70.67 63.01 1.63
C ASN A 2 -69.48 62.28 2.26
N LEU A 3 -69.31 62.53 3.55
CA LEU A 3 -68.11 62.34 4.34
C LEU A 3 -67.70 60.86 4.45
N GLU A 4 -66.42 60.59 4.25
CA GLU A 4 -65.74 59.39 4.74
C GLU A 4 -65.93 59.29 6.26
N PRO A 5 -66.30 58.12 6.82
CA PRO A 5 -66.07 57.86 8.22
C PRO A 5 -64.57 57.62 8.44
N ASN A 6 -63.94 58.52 9.19
CA ASN A 6 -62.61 58.37 9.78
C ASN A 6 -62.43 56.96 10.40
N SER A 7 -61.69 56.08 9.75
CA SER A 7 -61.26 54.80 10.33
C SER A 7 -59.86 54.93 10.94
N THR A 8 -59.81 55.54 12.13
CA THR A 8 -58.66 55.52 13.05
C THR A 8 -58.60 54.21 13.83
N SER A 9 -58.60 53.07 13.14
CA SER A 9 -58.45 51.76 13.78
C SER A 9 -57.46 50.90 13.02
N ILE A 10 -56.31 50.62 13.63
CA ILE A 10 -55.48 49.44 13.35
C ILE A 10 -56.43 48.26 13.09
N SER A 11 -56.23 47.52 12.00
CA SER A 11 -57.12 46.39 11.68
C SER A 11 -57.18 45.43 12.88
N GLU A 12 -58.35 44.89 13.20
CA GLU A 12 -58.51 43.97 14.35
C GLU A 12 -57.50 42.82 14.32
N CYS A 13 -57.07 42.44 13.13
CA CYS A 13 -56.05 41.46 12.90
C CYS A 13 -54.64 41.87 13.37
N GLU A 14 -54.18 43.09 13.08
CA GLU A 14 -52.87 43.57 13.53
C GLU A 14 -52.81 43.72 15.05
N LYS A 15 -53.92 44.12 15.68
CA LYS A 15 -54.05 44.12 17.15
C LYS A 15 -53.91 42.71 17.71
N ASN A 16 -54.58 41.73 17.09
CA ASN A 16 -54.49 40.33 17.52
C ASN A 16 -53.09 39.74 17.31
N ALA A 17 -52.37 40.13 16.25
CA ALA A 17 -50.96 39.75 16.03
C ALA A 17 -50.04 40.28 17.12
N LEU A 18 -50.17 41.56 17.47
CA LEU A 18 -49.40 42.18 18.54
C LEU A 18 -49.71 41.54 19.90
N ILE A 19 -50.98 41.21 20.17
CA ILE A 19 -51.42 40.56 21.41
C ILE A 19 -50.81 39.15 21.53
N VAL A 20 -50.85 38.34 20.47
CA VAL A 20 -50.29 36.99 20.48
C VAL A 20 -48.77 37.03 20.63
N PHE A 21 -48.08 37.92 19.90
CA PHE A 21 -46.64 38.10 20.05
C PHE A 21 -46.27 38.59 21.46
N GLY A 22 -46.98 39.61 21.97
CA GLY A 22 -46.83 40.11 23.34
C GLY A 22 -47.06 39.02 24.39
N PHE A 23 -48.10 38.20 24.24
CA PHE A 23 -48.37 37.10 25.15
C PHE A 23 -47.28 36.02 25.10
N THR A 24 -46.82 35.63 23.91
CA THR A 24 -45.75 34.60 23.77
C THR A 24 -44.43 35.05 24.40
N THR A 25 -44.08 36.33 24.26
CA THR A 25 -42.88 36.92 24.88
C THR A 25 -43.01 37.05 26.39
N VAL A 26 -44.19 37.45 26.89
CA VAL A 26 -44.47 37.50 28.33
C VAL A 26 -44.39 36.09 28.94
N VAL A 27 -44.99 35.08 28.32
CA VAL A 27 -44.89 33.68 28.80
C VAL A 27 -43.44 33.21 28.86
N TYR A 28 -42.62 33.56 27.87
CA TYR A 28 -41.20 33.24 27.85
C TYR A 28 -40.43 33.91 28.99
N LEU A 29 -40.63 35.22 29.19
CA LEU A 29 -39.95 36.02 30.21
C LEU A 29 -40.39 35.64 31.64
N VAL A 30 -41.68 35.36 31.84
CA VAL A 30 -42.21 34.83 33.10
C VAL A 30 -41.61 33.45 33.39
N GLY A 31 -41.43 32.60 32.38
CA GLY A 31 -40.69 31.35 32.50
C GLY A 31 -39.24 31.54 32.98
N ILE A 32 -38.53 32.50 32.39
CA ILE A 32 -37.15 32.85 32.81
C ILE A 32 -37.14 33.39 34.25
N LEU A 33 -38.01 34.34 34.58
CA LEU A 33 -38.12 34.93 35.92
C LEU A 33 -38.44 33.86 36.96
N SER A 34 -39.36 32.95 36.67
CA SER A 34 -39.67 31.81 37.53
C SER A 34 -38.45 30.91 37.75
N LEU A 35 -37.71 30.55 36.70
CA LEU A 35 -36.49 29.75 36.81
C LEU A 35 -35.38 30.47 37.58
N LEU A 36 -35.24 31.80 37.40
CA LEU A 36 -34.29 32.62 38.15
C LEU A 36 -34.67 32.76 39.62
N CYS A 37 -35.95 32.98 39.94
CA CYS A 37 -36.47 33.02 41.30
C CYS A 37 -36.29 31.67 42.01
N VAL A 38 -36.53 30.55 41.33
CA VAL A 38 -36.29 29.20 41.86
C VAL A 38 -34.80 28.99 42.11
N ARG A 39 -33.92 29.40 41.19
CA ARG A 39 -32.46 29.32 41.37
C ARG A 39 -31.96 30.21 42.51
N PHE A 40 -32.50 31.42 42.65
CA PHE A 40 -32.19 32.36 43.72
C PHE A 40 -32.67 31.84 45.08
N ARG A 41 -33.89 31.28 45.17
CA ARG A 41 -34.38 30.59 46.39
C ARG A 41 -33.52 29.39 46.77
N ILE A 42 -33.04 28.61 45.80
CA ILE A 42 -32.15 27.47 46.05
C ILE A 42 -30.75 27.93 46.50
N CYS A 43 -30.22 29.02 45.94
CA CYS A 43 -28.96 29.62 46.39
C CYS A 43 -29.07 30.26 47.78
N SER A 44 -30.14 31.00 48.05
CA SER A 44 -30.42 31.62 49.35
C SER A 44 -30.59 30.58 50.45
N ARG A 45 -31.27 29.45 50.19
CA ARG A 45 -31.35 28.32 51.14
C ARG A 45 -30.03 27.54 51.32
N ARG A 46 -29.05 27.72 50.44
CA ARG A 46 -27.74 27.04 50.53
C ARG A 46 -26.79 27.70 51.54
N TYR A 47 -27.11 28.90 52.00
CA TYR A 47 -26.32 29.62 53.00
C TYR A 47 -26.64 29.17 54.44
N ASP A 48 -27.80 28.52 54.67
CA ASP A 48 -28.35 28.29 56.02
C ASP A 48 -28.42 26.82 56.50
N SER A 49 -27.96 25.82 55.75
CA SER A 49 -27.93 24.44 56.30
C SER A 49 -26.93 23.50 55.61
N SER A 50 -25.85 23.17 56.32
CA SER A 50 -24.85 22.18 55.91
C SER A 50 -25.25 20.71 56.18
N SER A 51 -26.42 20.46 56.81
CA SER A 51 -26.86 19.13 57.23
C SER A 51 -28.10 18.58 56.50
N GLU A 52 -28.70 19.33 55.58
CA GLU A 52 -29.94 18.95 54.86
C GLU A 52 -29.70 18.40 53.43
N THR A 53 -28.44 18.22 53.03
CA THR A 53 -28.04 17.72 51.70
C THR A 53 -28.26 16.21 51.55
N SER A 54 -28.12 15.43 52.63
CA SER A 54 -28.34 13.98 52.61
C SER A 54 -29.81 13.58 52.44
N LEU A 55 -30.74 14.29 53.10
CA LEU A 55 -32.17 13.96 53.07
C LEU A 55 -32.85 14.34 51.74
N ARG A 56 -32.47 15.48 51.14
CA ARG A 56 -32.99 15.89 49.82
C ARG A 56 -32.42 15.05 48.68
N GLU A 57 -31.19 14.54 48.80
CA GLU A 57 -30.65 13.56 47.85
C GLU A 57 -31.33 12.19 47.97
N LEU A 58 -31.79 11.81 49.18
CA LEU A 58 -32.56 10.59 49.45
C LEU A 58 -34.00 10.64 48.93
N ILE A 59 -34.70 11.78 49.08
CA ILE A 59 -36.07 11.95 48.55
C ILE A 59 -36.06 12.02 47.02
N ARG A 60 -35.01 12.59 46.42
CA ARG A 60 -34.82 12.62 44.95
C ARG A 60 -34.31 11.28 44.38
N SER A 61 -33.82 10.34 45.20
CA SER A 61 -33.23 9.09 44.73
C SER A 61 -34.18 7.91 44.60
N ARG A 62 -35.31 7.90 45.33
CA ARG A 62 -36.08 6.66 45.49
C ARG A 62 -37.27 6.42 44.54
N GLN A 63 -37.77 7.41 43.78
CA GLN A 63 -38.93 7.17 42.89
C GLN A 63 -38.83 7.64 41.43
N MET A 64 -38.00 8.64 41.08
CA MET A 64 -38.06 9.30 39.75
C MET A 64 -36.70 9.55 39.07
N ARG A 65 -35.63 8.79 39.39
CA ARG A 65 -34.35 8.89 38.65
C ARG A 65 -34.36 8.17 37.29
N TRP A 66 -35.33 7.29 37.04
CA TRP A 66 -35.45 6.56 35.78
C TRP A 66 -35.93 7.47 34.63
N LEU A 67 -36.86 8.38 34.90
CA LEU A 67 -37.49 9.26 33.92
C LEU A 67 -36.50 10.17 33.16
N PRO A 68 -35.60 10.94 33.82
CA PRO A 68 -34.65 11.80 33.10
C PRO A 68 -33.63 10.97 32.31
N LYS A 69 -33.20 9.82 32.84
CA LYS A 69 -32.27 8.91 32.15
C LYS A 69 -32.90 8.29 30.91
N GLN A 70 -34.19 7.93 30.96
CA GLN A 70 -34.92 7.44 29.81
C GLN A 70 -35.19 8.54 28.77
N ALA A 71 -35.56 9.74 29.21
CA ALA A 71 -35.71 10.89 28.31
C ALA A 71 -34.40 11.22 27.57
N GLU A 72 -33.27 11.20 28.28
CA GLU A 72 -31.93 11.37 27.69
C GLU A 72 -31.59 10.23 26.71
N ALA A 73 -31.95 8.99 27.02
CA ALA A 73 -31.74 7.84 26.12
C ALA A 73 -32.57 7.97 24.82
N ILE A 74 -33.82 8.44 24.91
CA ILE A 74 -34.71 8.64 23.76
C ILE A 74 -34.18 9.78 22.86
N LEU A 75 -33.77 10.91 23.46
CA LEU A 75 -33.23 12.07 22.72
C LEU A 75 -31.87 11.79 22.07
N THR A 76 -31.09 10.88 22.65
CA THR A 76 -29.82 10.42 22.05
C THR A 76 -30.02 9.34 20.98
N GLY A 77 -31.26 8.90 20.73
CA GLY A 77 -31.57 7.91 19.69
C GLY A 77 -31.01 6.52 19.97
N LYS A 78 -30.71 6.19 21.24
CA LYS A 78 -30.25 4.85 21.65
C LYS A 78 -31.33 3.78 21.43
N PRO A 79 -32.59 3.95 21.86
CA PRO A 79 -33.65 3.02 21.53
C PRO A 79 -34.15 3.24 20.10
N ILE A 80 -34.68 2.19 19.47
CA ILE A 80 -35.31 2.26 18.13
C ILE A 80 -36.44 3.30 18.13
N ALA A 81 -37.24 3.35 19.20
CA ALA A 81 -38.29 4.35 19.39
C ALA A 81 -37.74 5.80 19.35
N GLY A 82 -36.55 6.04 19.89
CA GLY A 82 -35.88 7.35 19.84
C GLY A 82 -35.44 7.71 18.43
N LYS A 83 -34.89 6.75 17.67
CA LYS A 83 -34.54 6.96 16.25
C LYS A 83 -35.75 7.32 15.41
N VAL A 84 -36.86 6.58 15.58
CA VAL A 84 -38.13 6.84 14.88
C VAL A 84 -38.70 8.20 15.26
N LEU A 85 -38.69 8.56 16.54
CA LEU A 85 -39.16 9.88 17.00
C LEU A 85 -38.35 11.03 16.41
N LEU A 86 -37.01 10.90 16.37
CA LEU A 86 -36.13 11.93 15.81
C LEU A 86 -36.27 12.07 14.29
N LEU A 87 -36.47 10.94 13.58
CA LEU A 87 -36.78 10.94 12.16
C LEU A 87 -38.15 11.59 11.89
N ALA A 88 -39.19 11.16 12.59
CA ALA A 88 -40.53 11.72 12.48
C ALA A 88 -40.50 13.24 12.73
N ARG A 89 -39.79 13.70 13.76
CA ARG A 89 -39.55 15.12 14.02
C ARG A 89 -38.96 15.84 12.81
N SER A 90 -37.90 15.29 12.21
CA SER A 90 -37.21 15.91 11.07
C SER A 90 -38.11 16.01 9.82
N VAL A 91 -38.92 14.98 9.57
CA VAL A 91 -39.90 14.95 8.48
C VAL A 91 -41.02 15.96 8.74
N LEU A 92 -41.59 15.98 9.94
CA LEU A 92 -42.65 16.92 10.30
C LEU A 92 -42.19 18.38 10.19
N TYR A 93 -40.97 18.72 10.60
CA TYR A 93 -40.44 20.07 10.37
C TYR A 93 -40.32 20.41 8.88
N SER A 94 -39.94 19.47 8.02
CA SER A 94 -39.90 19.72 6.58
C SER A 94 -41.30 19.94 5.98
N VAL A 95 -42.29 19.18 6.46
CA VAL A 95 -43.70 19.36 6.08
C VAL A 95 -44.21 20.73 6.53
N CYS A 96 -43.97 21.13 7.78
CA CYS A 96 -44.33 22.46 8.28
C CYS A 96 -43.67 23.60 7.52
N SER A 97 -42.40 23.46 7.11
CA SER A 97 -41.72 24.47 6.26
C SER A 97 -42.37 24.62 4.89
N VAL A 98 -42.77 23.51 4.26
CA VAL A 98 -43.49 23.53 2.97
C VAL A 98 -44.88 24.14 3.13
N LEU A 99 -45.59 23.77 4.20
CA LEU A 99 -46.89 24.35 4.53
C LEU A 99 -46.79 25.87 4.77
N TYR A 100 -45.75 26.34 5.45
CA TYR A 100 -45.51 27.78 5.62
C TYR A 100 -45.40 28.49 4.26
N VAL A 101 -44.58 27.98 3.33
CA VAL A 101 -44.47 28.58 1.99
C VAL A 101 -45.81 28.54 1.28
N TRP A 102 -46.52 27.42 1.33
CA TRP A 102 -47.85 27.29 0.73
C TRP A 102 -48.84 28.33 1.30
N ASN A 103 -48.86 28.51 2.61
CA ASN A 103 -49.71 29.48 3.29
C ASN A 103 -49.38 30.92 2.89
N THR A 104 -48.12 31.23 2.57
CA THR A 104 -47.72 32.58 2.11
C THR A 104 -48.27 32.95 0.73
N TYR A 105 -48.60 31.97 -0.12
CA TYR A 105 -49.15 32.16 -1.47
C TYR A 105 -50.67 32.14 -1.53
N VAL A 106 -51.31 31.25 -0.75
CA VAL A 106 -52.77 31.02 -0.84
C VAL A 106 -53.58 32.11 -0.13
N TYR A 107 -53.07 32.65 0.97
CA TYR A 107 -53.80 33.60 1.78
C TYR A 107 -53.37 35.04 1.52
N SER A 108 -54.38 35.94 1.51
CA SER A 108 -54.19 37.38 1.31
C SER A 108 -53.25 37.98 2.36
N PRO A 109 -52.64 39.16 2.11
CA PRO A 109 -51.68 39.78 3.04
C PRO A 109 -52.29 40.15 4.41
N GLY A 110 -53.62 40.01 4.57
CA GLY A 110 -54.29 40.12 5.85
C GLY A 110 -53.71 39.13 6.85
N LEU A 111 -53.21 39.65 7.96
CA LEU A 111 -52.34 38.92 8.85
C LEU A 111 -53.02 37.78 9.66
N CYS A 112 -54.30 37.46 9.42
CA CYS A 112 -55.07 36.58 10.28
C CYS A 112 -56.08 35.79 9.47
N LEU A 113 -56.13 34.50 9.75
CA LEU A 113 -57.13 33.62 9.18
C LEU A 113 -58.07 33.16 10.31
N PRO A 114 -59.39 33.28 10.14
CA PRO A 114 -60.32 32.61 11.06
C PRO A 114 -60.09 31.09 10.96
N ILE A 115 -60.22 30.37 12.07
CA ILE A 115 -60.13 28.91 12.08
C ILE A 115 -61.30 28.35 11.25
N ASN A 116 -61.02 28.07 9.99
CA ASN A 116 -61.82 27.17 9.19
C ASN A 116 -61.10 25.82 9.20
N ASN A 117 -61.81 24.69 9.25
CA ASN A 117 -61.26 23.33 9.37
C ASN A 117 -60.50 22.89 8.09
N GLN A 118 -59.53 23.68 7.66
CA GLN A 118 -58.67 23.43 6.52
C GLN A 118 -57.65 22.35 6.89
N PRO A 119 -57.34 21.42 5.96
CA PRO A 119 -56.44 20.30 6.24
C PRO A 119 -55.02 20.75 6.65
N GLN A 120 -54.58 21.92 6.18
CA GLN A 120 -53.28 22.50 6.52
C GLN A 120 -53.13 22.79 8.02
N PHE A 121 -54.15 23.41 8.62
CA PHE A 121 -54.16 23.74 10.05
C PHE A 121 -54.18 22.48 10.91
N VAL A 122 -54.93 21.44 10.50
CA VAL A 122 -54.96 20.15 11.19
C VAL A 122 -53.58 19.49 11.19
N ILE A 123 -52.89 19.49 10.05
CA ILE A 123 -51.53 18.93 9.94
C ILE A 123 -50.55 19.69 10.84
N GLU A 124 -50.66 21.01 10.91
CA GLU A 124 -49.82 21.82 11.79
C GLU A 124 -50.10 21.58 13.27
N VAL A 125 -51.37 21.47 13.68
CA VAL A 125 -51.73 21.16 15.07
C VAL A 125 -51.20 19.79 15.48
N VAL A 126 -51.39 18.76 14.64
CA VAL A 126 -50.85 17.41 14.88
C VAL A 126 -49.33 17.43 15.00
N SER A 127 -48.64 18.15 14.11
CA SER A 127 -47.19 18.29 14.14
C SER A 127 -46.72 18.99 15.42
N ASN A 128 -47.44 20.02 15.88
CA ASN A 128 -47.13 20.74 17.12
C ASN A 128 -47.37 19.91 18.38
N CYS A 129 -48.33 18.98 18.40
CA CYS A 129 -48.46 18.03 19.50
C CYS A 129 -47.21 17.15 19.65
N VAL A 130 -46.62 16.71 18.53
CA VAL A 130 -45.37 15.95 18.51
C VAL A 130 -44.20 16.83 18.97
N PHE A 131 -44.11 18.08 18.48
CA PHE A 131 -43.07 19.01 18.90
C PHE A 131 -43.16 19.38 20.39
N PHE A 132 -44.36 19.57 20.91
CA PHE A 132 -44.61 19.81 22.33
C PHE A 132 -44.20 18.62 23.20
N SER A 133 -44.47 17.39 22.75
CA SER A 133 -44.01 16.18 23.43
C SER A 133 -42.48 16.12 23.50
N ILE A 134 -41.80 16.48 22.40
CA ILE A 134 -40.33 16.55 22.34
C ILE A 134 -39.77 17.70 23.19
N PHE A 135 -40.47 18.83 23.25
CA PHE A 135 -40.14 19.97 24.10
C PHE A 135 -40.16 19.58 25.58
N ILE A 136 -41.19 18.84 26.04
CA ILE A 136 -41.25 18.28 27.40
C ILE A 136 -40.10 17.29 27.65
N LEU A 137 -39.81 16.41 26.67
CA LEU A 137 -38.69 15.47 26.79
C LEU A 137 -37.34 16.20 26.95
N LYS A 138 -37.12 17.31 26.24
CA LYS A 138 -35.90 18.13 26.38
C LYS A 138 -35.78 18.76 27.77
N ILE A 139 -36.88 19.28 28.31
CA ILE A 139 -36.89 19.90 29.66
C ILE A 139 -36.63 18.84 30.73
N THR A 140 -37.29 17.68 30.64
CA THR A 140 -37.14 16.57 31.60
C THR A 140 -35.76 15.91 31.55
N ALA A 141 -35.11 15.85 30.38
CA ALA A 141 -33.75 15.35 30.23
C ALA A 141 -32.66 16.36 30.67
N SER A 142 -33.00 17.64 30.84
CA SER A 142 -32.02 18.68 31.11
C SER A 142 -31.44 18.60 32.54
N LYS A 143 -30.11 18.65 32.65
CA LYS A 143 -29.42 18.73 33.95
C LYS A 143 -29.50 20.14 34.54
N ASN A 144 -29.48 21.15 33.68
CA ASN A 144 -29.55 22.57 34.02
C ASN A 144 -30.68 23.23 33.22
N LEU A 145 -31.85 23.43 33.85
CA LEU A 145 -33.03 23.95 33.17
C LEU A 145 -32.80 25.35 32.58
N LEU A 146 -32.10 26.25 33.28
CA LEU A 146 -31.90 27.64 32.82
C LEU A 146 -31.05 27.70 31.54
N THR A 147 -29.96 26.93 31.47
CA THR A 147 -29.10 26.90 30.27
C THR A 147 -29.80 26.24 29.10
N THR A 148 -30.63 25.23 29.36
CA THR A 148 -31.45 24.60 28.32
C THR A 148 -32.58 25.53 27.86
N TRP A 149 -33.19 26.30 28.75
CA TRP A 149 -34.24 27.27 28.42
C TRP A 149 -33.73 28.40 27.53
N LEU A 150 -32.53 28.91 27.80
CA LEU A 150 -31.86 29.92 26.99
C LEU A 150 -31.18 29.37 25.73
N SER A 151 -31.24 28.06 25.48
CA SER A 151 -30.68 27.49 24.25
C SER A 151 -31.49 27.95 23.03
N VAL A 152 -30.79 28.30 21.95
CA VAL A 152 -31.42 28.72 20.67
C VAL A 152 -32.41 27.66 20.18
N ASP A 153 -32.07 26.37 20.38
CA ASP A 153 -32.92 25.25 20.03
C ASP A 153 -34.21 25.17 20.87
N LEU A 154 -34.26 25.63 22.11
CA LEU A 154 -35.52 25.63 22.86
C LEU A 154 -36.32 26.91 22.60
N LEU A 155 -35.64 28.04 22.40
CA LEU A 155 -36.25 29.31 22.06
C LEU A 155 -37.05 29.22 20.75
N ILE A 156 -36.50 28.59 19.72
CA ILE A 156 -37.20 28.39 18.45
C ILE A 156 -38.43 27.48 18.61
N ASP A 157 -38.35 26.42 19.42
CA ASP A 157 -39.49 25.55 19.69
C ASP A 157 -40.60 26.30 20.45
N HIS A 158 -40.23 27.18 21.39
CA HIS A 158 -41.18 28.04 22.10
C HIS A 158 -41.96 28.96 21.16
N TYR A 159 -41.26 29.69 20.29
CA TYR A 159 -41.89 30.63 19.37
C TYR A 159 -42.65 29.98 18.20
N THR A 160 -42.48 28.67 17.97
CA THR A 160 -43.26 27.93 16.96
C THR A 160 -44.49 27.24 17.58
N ILE A 161 -44.36 26.69 18.78
CA ILE A 161 -45.45 25.93 19.44
C ILE A 161 -46.50 26.86 20.08
N VAL A 162 -46.07 27.90 20.79
CA VAL A 162 -46.98 28.73 21.60
C VAL A 162 -47.99 29.52 20.76
N PRO A 163 -47.63 30.16 19.62
CA PRO A 163 -48.63 30.83 18.78
C PRO A 163 -49.73 29.91 18.27
N ILE A 164 -49.42 28.65 17.99
CA ILE A 164 -50.39 27.66 17.49
C ILE A 164 -51.29 27.16 18.62
N ALA A 165 -50.76 27.01 19.83
CA ALA A 165 -51.56 26.75 21.01
C ALA A 165 -52.52 27.91 21.34
N LEU A 166 -52.07 29.16 21.17
CA LEU A 166 -52.90 30.35 21.36
C LEU A 166 -53.94 30.52 20.25
N ALA A 167 -53.61 30.12 19.02
CA ALA A 167 -54.57 30.10 17.92
C ALA A 167 -55.80 29.25 18.28
N LEU A 168 -55.60 28.07 18.88
CA LEU A 168 -56.70 27.22 19.37
C LEU A 168 -57.58 27.88 20.45
N LEU A 169 -57.02 28.81 21.24
CA LEU A 169 -57.74 29.50 22.31
C LEU A 169 -58.50 30.74 21.83
N PHE A 170 -57.90 31.51 20.92
CA PHE A 170 -58.45 32.79 20.45
C PHE A 170 -59.24 32.71 19.14
N GLY A 171 -59.21 31.57 18.43
CA GLY A 171 -59.97 31.39 17.19
C GLY A 171 -59.34 31.99 15.93
N TYR A 172 -58.10 32.52 16.03
CA TYR A 172 -57.37 33.16 14.94
C TYR A 172 -56.00 32.52 14.73
N TYR A 173 -55.68 32.17 13.48
CA TYR A 173 -54.41 31.57 13.10
C TYR A 173 -53.43 32.61 12.54
N GLN A 174 -52.19 32.59 13.03
CA GLN A 174 -51.10 33.49 12.64
C GLN A 174 -49.88 32.69 12.19
N TYR A 175 -49.45 32.90 10.95
CA TYR A 175 -48.35 32.13 10.34
C TYR A 175 -47.00 32.87 10.28
N TYR A 176 -46.88 34.09 10.84
CA TYR A 176 -45.68 34.97 10.72
C TYR A 176 -44.37 34.32 11.09
N ILE A 177 -44.37 33.52 12.16
CA ILE A 177 -43.15 32.97 12.76
C ILE A 177 -42.78 31.62 12.10
N GLY A 178 -43.59 31.14 11.15
CA GLY A 178 -43.39 29.85 10.48
C GLY A 178 -42.08 29.72 9.71
N PHE A 179 -41.42 30.82 9.32
CA PHE A 179 -40.08 30.75 8.72
C PHE A 179 -39.03 30.12 9.64
N LEU A 180 -39.25 30.11 10.97
CA LEU A 180 -38.35 29.45 11.91
C LEU A 180 -38.28 27.93 11.71
N TYR A 181 -39.27 27.29 11.07
CA TYR A 181 -39.21 25.87 10.72
C TYR A 181 -38.01 25.54 9.82
N PHE A 182 -37.56 26.47 8.98
CA PHE A 182 -36.39 26.27 8.12
C PHE A 182 -35.07 26.11 8.89
N THR A 183 -34.94 26.69 10.11
CA THR A 183 -33.75 26.48 10.97
C THR A 183 -33.53 24.99 11.30
N ARG A 184 -34.61 24.20 11.29
CA ARG A 184 -34.63 22.79 11.67
C ARG A 184 -34.17 21.85 10.57
N ILE A 185 -33.97 22.33 9.34
CA ILE A 185 -33.34 21.55 8.26
C ILE A 185 -31.96 21.01 8.69
N THR A 186 -31.24 21.74 9.54
CA THR A 186 -29.97 21.30 10.13
C THR A 186 -30.08 19.96 10.89
N LYS A 187 -31.23 19.68 11.51
CA LYS A 187 -31.50 18.48 12.31
C LYS A 187 -31.79 17.24 11.46
N ILE A 188 -32.05 17.40 10.16
CA ILE A 188 -32.15 16.28 9.21
C ILE A 188 -30.80 15.56 9.13
N THR A 189 -29.69 16.29 9.17
CA THR A 189 -28.34 15.71 9.11
C THR A 189 -28.04 14.82 10.31
N GLU A 190 -28.45 15.23 11.51
CA GLU A 190 -28.34 14.42 12.74
C GLU A 190 -29.15 13.11 12.60
N SER A 191 -30.34 13.20 12.00
CA SER A 191 -31.24 12.05 11.80
C SER A 191 -30.68 11.06 10.78
N LEU A 192 -30.07 11.54 9.69
CA LEU A 192 -29.41 10.69 8.68
C LEU A 192 -28.19 9.94 9.23
N VAL A 193 -27.43 10.58 10.14
CA VAL A 193 -26.31 9.96 10.84
C VAL A 193 -26.81 8.88 11.81
N LEU A 194 -27.89 9.13 12.55
CA LEU A 194 -28.49 8.16 13.48
C LEU A 194 -29.02 6.89 12.79
N LEU A 195 -29.38 6.99 11.51
CA LEU A 195 -29.83 5.89 10.66
C LEU A 195 -28.67 5.11 10.00
N ASN A 196 -27.41 5.49 10.20
CA ASN A 196 -26.25 4.92 9.51
C ASN A 196 -26.39 4.95 7.97
N LEU A 197 -27.05 5.98 7.42
CA LEU A 197 -27.11 6.19 5.97
C LEU A 197 -25.84 6.87 5.44
N VAL A 198 -25.10 7.54 6.33
CA VAL A 198 -23.86 8.25 6.01
C VAL A 198 -22.81 7.87 7.04
N ASP A 199 -21.88 7.00 6.64
CA ASP A 199 -20.86 6.46 7.55
C ASP A 199 -19.55 7.28 7.54
N GLU A 200 -19.26 7.98 6.45
CA GLU A 200 -18.02 8.76 6.34
C GLU A 200 -18.12 10.10 7.07
N GLU A 201 -17.23 10.35 8.03
CA GLU A 201 -17.13 11.61 8.79
C GLU A 201 -17.08 12.84 7.84
N ARG A 202 -16.40 12.70 6.70
CA ARG A 202 -16.31 13.75 5.68
C ARG A 202 -17.65 14.05 5.02
N ASN A 203 -18.43 13.03 4.68
CA ASN A 203 -19.75 13.21 4.09
C ASN A 203 -20.72 13.80 5.11
N ILE A 204 -20.59 13.43 6.39
CA ILE A 204 -21.32 14.06 7.49
C ILE A 204 -20.98 15.55 7.59
N ARG A 205 -19.68 15.90 7.51
CA ARG A 205 -19.24 17.31 7.56
C ARG A 205 -19.77 18.13 6.38
N LYS A 206 -19.69 17.60 5.15
CA LYS A 206 -20.27 18.22 3.94
C LYS A 206 -21.76 18.48 4.11
N LEU A 207 -22.51 17.44 4.51
CA LEU A 207 -23.95 17.53 4.68
C LEU A 207 -24.33 18.55 5.77
N LYS A 208 -23.58 18.60 6.88
CA LYS A 208 -23.77 19.60 7.94
C LYS A 208 -23.57 21.03 7.43
N ILE A 209 -22.49 21.32 6.70
CA ILE A 209 -22.22 22.66 6.16
C ILE A 209 -23.32 23.07 5.16
N VAL A 210 -23.65 22.20 4.21
CA VAL A 210 -24.70 22.45 3.21
C VAL A 210 -26.06 22.70 3.88
N SER A 211 -26.43 21.87 4.86
CA SER A 211 -27.71 22.05 5.59
C SER A 211 -27.78 23.36 6.37
N LYS A 212 -26.68 23.84 6.94
CA LYS A 212 -26.62 25.11 7.68
C LYS A 212 -26.78 26.30 6.73
N LEU A 213 -26.09 26.28 5.59
CA LEU A 213 -26.21 27.33 4.57
C LEU A 213 -27.64 27.42 4.01
N MET A 214 -28.25 26.28 3.68
CA MET A 214 -29.63 26.23 3.20
C MET A 214 -30.63 26.71 4.26
N ALA A 215 -30.45 26.30 5.53
CA ALA A 215 -31.29 26.77 6.62
C ALA A 215 -31.16 28.29 6.83
N ALA A 216 -29.95 28.84 6.79
CA ALA A 216 -29.72 30.28 6.91
C ALA A 216 -30.36 31.07 5.75
N TRP A 217 -30.24 30.58 4.51
CA TRP A 217 -30.83 31.22 3.34
C TRP A 217 -32.37 31.34 3.45
N PHE A 218 -33.07 30.24 3.68
CA PHE A 218 -34.54 30.26 3.75
C PHE A 218 -35.08 31.00 4.98
N THR A 219 -34.35 30.97 6.10
CA THR A 219 -34.77 31.71 7.31
C THR A 219 -34.60 33.22 7.12
N LEU A 220 -33.48 33.68 6.55
CA LEU A 220 -33.26 35.10 6.24
C LEU A 220 -34.27 35.63 5.21
N ALA A 221 -34.61 34.82 4.20
CA ALA A 221 -35.67 35.18 3.25
C ALA A 221 -37.03 35.36 3.95
N GLY A 222 -37.35 34.50 4.93
CA GLY A 222 -38.55 34.63 5.74
C GLY A 222 -38.56 35.86 6.67
N VAL A 223 -37.40 36.25 7.22
CA VAL A 223 -37.24 37.48 8.00
C VAL A 223 -37.48 38.71 7.12
N ILE A 224 -36.93 38.75 5.90
CA ILE A 224 -37.14 39.86 4.96
C ILE A 224 -38.61 39.93 4.54
N LEU A 225 -39.22 38.79 4.21
CA LEU A 225 -40.65 38.72 3.88
C LEU A 225 -41.50 39.28 5.04
N LEU A 226 -41.19 38.89 6.28
CA LEU A 226 -41.89 39.39 7.45
C LEU A 226 -41.76 40.91 7.59
N LEU A 227 -40.55 41.45 7.45
CA LEU A 227 -40.29 42.88 7.60
C LEU A 227 -40.95 43.72 6.50
N GLU A 228 -40.93 43.26 5.25
CA GLU A 228 -41.60 43.96 4.15
C GLU A 228 -43.13 43.87 4.25
N ARG A 229 -43.69 42.77 4.80
CA ARG A 229 -45.13 42.66 5.06
C ARG A 229 -45.60 43.49 6.26
N ILE A 230 -44.79 43.63 7.32
CA ILE A 230 -45.07 44.51 8.47
C ILE A 230 -44.95 45.99 8.06
N GLY A 231 -44.00 46.32 7.18
CA GLY A 231 -43.75 47.68 6.73
C GLY A 231 -43.24 48.61 7.84
N ASN A 232 -43.38 49.92 7.62
CA ASN A 232 -42.96 50.95 8.56
C ASN A 232 -44.07 51.21 9.59
N PHE A 233 -44.21 50.34 10.59
CA PHE A 233 -45.29 50.42 11.59
C PHE A 233 -45.37 51.75 12.35
N TRP A 234 -44.30 52.55 12.36
CA TRP A 234 -44.22 53.86 13.01
C TRP A 234 -44.59 55.04 12.10
N MET A 235 -44.61 54.86 10.78
CA MET A 235 -45.10 55.87 9.84
C MET A 235 -46.58 55.59 9.62
N MET A 236 -47.45 56.47 10.13
CA MET A 236 -48.88 56.37 9.90
C MET A 236 -49.17 56.51 8.40
N ARG A 237 -49.41 55.37 7.75
CA ARG A 237 -49.83 55.14 6.35
C ARG A 237 -48.70 54.87 5.36
N GLU A 238 -48.53 53.59 5.04
CA GLU A 238 -48.06 53.10 3.72
C GLU A 238 -48.83 51.80 3.38
N GLU A 239 -49.16 51.61 2.11
CA GLU A 239 -49.88 50.44 1.59
C GLU A 239 -49.06 49.16 1.81
N GLN A 240 -49.70 48.09 2.31
CA GLN A 240 -49.07 46.77 2.39
C GLN A 240 -48.70 46.28 0.98
N ARG A 241 -47.40 46.22 0.69
CA ARG A 241 -46.90 45.68 -0.58
C ARG A 241 -47.07 44.16 -0.61
N LYS A 242 -47.67 43.65 -1.68
CA LYS A 242 -47.72 42.20 -1.94
C LYS A 242 -46.32 41.74 -2.37
N VAL A 243 -45.66 41.00 -1.48
CA VAL A 243 -44.37 40.37 -1.72
C VAL A 243 -44.52 38.87 -1.51
N ASP A 244 -44.00 38.11 -2.47
CA ASP A 244 -44.01 36.66 -2.43
C ASP A 244 -42.73 36.11 -1.76
N TYR A 245 -42.83 34.93 -1.16
CA TYR A 245 -41.70 34.33 -0.45
C TYR A 245 -40.53 34.03 -1.39
N PHE A 246 -40.79 33.49 -2.60
CA PHE A 246 -39.71 33.19 -3.54
C PHE A 246 -39.04 34.44 -4.11
N ASP A 247 -39.72 35.60 -4.17
CA ASP A 247 -39.09 36.87 -4.55
C ASP A 247 -38.05 37.29 -3.50
N CYS A 248 -38.36 37.10 -2.20
CA CYS A 248 -37.38 37.31 -1.13
C CYS A 248 -36.21 36.31 -1.18
N VAL A 249 -36.47 35.05 -1.52
CA VAL A 249 -35.43 34.03 -1.71
C VAL A 249 -34.50 34.42 -2.87
N TYR A 250 -35.08 34.85 -3.99
CA TYR A 250 -34.37 35.34 -5.16
C TYR A 250 -33.52 36.58 -4.83
N PHE A 251 -34.12 37.58 -4.16
CA PHE A 251 -33.41 38.76 -3.70
C PHE A 251 -32.22 38.41 -2.79
N LEU A 252 -32.41 37.48 -1.84
CA LEU A 252 -31.32 37.04 -0.97
C LEU A 252 -30.20 36.32 -1.75
N LEU A 253 -30.56 35.51 -2.75
CA LEU A 253 -29.58 34.83 -3.59
C LEU A 253 -28.74 35.81 -4.40
N VAL A 254 -29.37 36.79 -5.04
CA VAL A 254 -28.72 37.83 -5.86
C VAL A 254 -27.81 38.72 -5.00
N THR A 255 -28.23 39.04 -3.78
CA THR A 255 -27.46 39.86 -2.84
C THR A 255 -26.28 39.10 -2.23
N ILE A 256 -26.46 37.84 -1.82
CA ILE A 256 -25.36 36.98 -1.33
C ILE A 256 -24.34 36.71 -2.46
N ALA A 257 -24.82 36.54 -3.70
CA ALA A 257 -23.96 36.37 -4.87
C ALA A 257 -23.26 37.68 -5.30
N THR A 258 -23.52 38.81 -4.62
CA THR A 258 -22.95 40.14 -4.93
C THR A 258 -23.28 40.67 -6.33
N VAL A 259 -24.34 40.16 -6.97
CA VAL A 259 -24.74 40.57 -8.33
C VAL A 259 -25.55 41.87 -8.30
N GLY A 260 -26.59 41.93 -7.46
CA GLY A 260 -27.36 43.15 -7.21
C GLY A 260 -28.06 43.75 -8.44
N TYR A 261 -28.95 42.99 -9.10
CA TYR A 261 -29.68 43.48 -10.29
C TYR A 261 -30.51 44.75 -10.05
N GLY A 262 -31.00 44.98 -8.83
CA GLY A 262 -31.80 46.15 -8.47
C GLY A 262 -33.26 46.09 -8.95
N ASP A 263 -33.69 44.94 -9.46
CA ASP A 263 -35.06 44.62 -9.88
C ASP A 263 -36.01 44.47 -8.68
N PHE A 264 -35.52 43.88 -7.59
CA PHE A 264 -36.21 43.81 -6.30
C PHE A 264 -35.35 44.47 -5.21
N VAL A 265 -35.94 45.40 -4.44
CA VAL A 265 -35.25 46.14 -3.37
C VAL A 265 -36.17 46.25 -2.16
N CYS A 266 -35.61 46.08 -0.96
CA CYS A 266 -36.33 46.28 0.29
C CYS A 266 -36.68 47.77 0.48
N THR A 267 -37.96 48.05 0.66
CA THR A 267 -38.47 49.42 0.83
C THR A 267 -38.57 49.81 2.29
N SER A 268 -38.82 48.86 3.19
CA SER A 268 -38.93 49.12 4.62
C SER A 268 -37.60 49.54 5.23
N TYR A 269 -37.62 50.47 6.19
CA TYR A 269 -36.40 50.91 6.88
C TYR A 269 -35.76 49.76 7.67
N LEU A 270 -36.58 48.91 8.32
CA LEU A 270 -36.11 47.71 9.01
C LEU A 270 -35.55 46.66 8.03
N GLY A 271 -36.22 46.43 6.90
CA GLY A 271 -35.73 45.55 5.85
C GLY A 271 -34.38 46.00 5.33
N ARG A 272 -34.21 47.28 5.01
CA ARG A 272 -32.92 47.86 4.59
C ARG A 272 -31.84 47.67 5.65
N LEU A 273 -32.12 47.96 6.91
CA LEU A 273 -31.17 47.77 8.01
C LEU A 273 -30.75 46.29 8.12
N VAL A 274 -31.69 45.36 8.07
CA VAL A 274 -31.40 43.92 8.10
C VAL A 274 -30.61 43.49 6.87
N THR A 275 -30.92 44.00 5.68
CA THR A 275 -30.14 43.67 4.47
C THR A 275 -28.69 44.11 4.55
N ILE A 276 -28.38 45.25 5.18
CA ILE A 276 -26.99 45.69 5.41
C ILE A 276 -26.24 44.66 6.28
N PHE A 277 -26.85 44.22 7.38
CA PHE A 277 -26.25 43.19 8.23
C PHE A 277 -26.12 41.84 7.51
N VAL A 278 -27.12 41.47 6.69
CA VAL A 278 -27.07 40.25 5.87
C VAL A 278 -25.90 40.29 4.89
N ILE A 279 -25.64 41.42 4.23
CA ILE A 279 -24.50 41.55 3.31
C ILE A 279 -23.17 41.35 4.05
N ILE A 280 -22.98 42.00 5.20
CA ILE A 280 -21.75 41.84 6.01
C ILE A 280 -21.58 40.39 6.47
N ALA A 281 -22.65 39.77 6.98
CA ALA A 281 -22.63 38.39 7.43
C ALA A 281 -22.40 37.40 6.28
N ALA A 282 -22.99 37.65 5.11
CA ALA A 282 -22.82 36.83 3.91
C ALA A 282 -21.38 36.85 3.42
N LEU A 283 -20.72 38.01 3.36
CA LEU A 283 -19.32 38.12 2.95
C LEU A 283 -18.38 37.29 3.87
N ILE A 284 -18.59 37.34 5.18
CA ILE A 284 -17.80 36.57 6.15
C ILE A 284 -18.12 35.06 6.07
N SER A 285 -19.41 34.72 5.94
CA SER A 285 -19.87 33.33 5.93
C SER A 285 -19.51 32.59 4.63
N VAL A 286 -19.65 33.25 3.48
CA VAL A 286 -19.31 32.67 2.17
C VAL A 286 -17.81 32.38 2.10
N THR A 287 -16.95 33.31 2.52
CA THR A 287 -15.49 33.11 2.46
C THR A 287 -15.00 31.96 3.34
N THR A 288 -15.55 31.83 4.55
CA THR A 288 -15.16 30.77 5.51
C THR A 288 -15.73 29.40 5.14
N HIS A 289 -17.01 29.31 4.77
CA HIS A 289 -17.63 28.02 4.46
C HIS A 289 -17.31 27.52 3.05
N MET A 290 -17.14 28.41 2.05
CA MET A 290 -16.78 27.98 0.69
C MET A 290 -15.37 27.43 0.60
N SER A 291 -14.41 27.99 1.35
CA SER A 291 -13.04 27.45 1.39
C SER A 291 -13.00 26.05 2.01
N GLU A 292 -13.68 25.83 3.15
CA GLU A 292 -13.82 24.51 3.76
C GLU A 292 -14.53 23.52 2.81
N LEU A 293 -15.62 23.95 2.18
CA LEU A 293 -16.36 23.12 1.23
C LEU A 293 -15.50 22.75 0.00
N TYR A 294 -14.73 23.71 -0.53
CA TYR A 294 -13.82 23.49 -1.64
C TYR A 294 -12.73 22.47 -1.30
N GLU A 295 -12.11 22.56 -0.12
CA GLU A 295 -11.12 21.57 0.32
C GLU A 295 -11.71 20.16 0.44
N LEU A 296 -12.92 20.06 1.00
CA LEU A 296 -13.64 18.78 1.14
C LEU A 296 -14.05 18.18 -0.21
N PHE A 297 -14.28 18.99 -1.25
CA PHE A 297 -14.54 18.53 -2.61
C PHE A 297 -13.26 18.20 -3.39
N ARG A 298 -12.21 19.03 -3.26
CA ARG A 298 -10.93 18.87 -3.95
C ARG A 298 -10.23 17.58 -3.56
N ALA A 299 -10.31 17.17 -2.30
CA ALA A 299 -9.68 15.95 -1.80
C ALA A 299 -10.21 14.65 -2.43
N ASN A 300 -11.26 14.69 -3.27
CA ASN A 300 -12.15 13.56 -3.40
C ASN A 300 -12.19 12.77 -4.72
N ARG A 301 -11.31 12.97 -5.73
CA ARG A 301 -11.60 12.29 -7.02
C ARG A 301 -10.49 11.59 -7.80
N GLN A 302 -9.23 12.02 -7.76
CA GLN A 302 -8.34 11.54 -8.82
C GLN A 302 -7.91 10.07 -8.68
N TYR A 303 -7.76 9.55 -7.45
CA TYR A 303 -7.21 8.21 -7.20
C TYR A 303 -7.97 7.38 -6.16
N ALA A 304 -9.13 7.85 -5.71
CA ALA A 304 -9.93 7.19 -4.67
C ALA A 304 -10.97 6.19 -5.21
N GLY A 305 -11.13 6.11 -6.54
CA GLY A 305 -12.12 5.26 -7.19
C GLY A 305 -11.81 3.76 -7.13
N THR A 306 -12.76 2.94 -7.58
CA THR A 306 -12.62 1.49 -7.74
C THR A 306 -12.07 1.14 -9.11
N PHE A 307 -11.20 0.13 -9.18
CA PHE A 307 -10.71 -0.38 -10.47
C PHE A 307 -11.87 -1.01 -11.25
N ASN A 308 -12.14 -0.53 -12.47
CA ASN A 308 -13.12 -1.17 -13.34
C ASN A 308 -12.45 -2.25 -14.19
N ASN A 309 -13.00 -3.47 -14.16
CA ASN A 309 -12.40 -4.65 -14.81
C ASN A 309 -13.01 -4.93 -16.18
N GLU A 310 -14.00 -4.12 -16.60
CA GLU A 310 -14.75 -4.34 -17.83
C GLU A 310 -13.87 -4.15 -19.08
N TYR A 311 -12.93 -3.20 -19.04
CA TYR A 311 -12.04 -2.89 -20.16
C TYR A 311 -10.74 -3.71 -20.16
N HIS A 312 -10.31 -4.19 -18.99
CA HIS A 312 -9.06 -4.94 -18.82
C HIS A 312 -9.29 -6.15 -17.91
N PRO A 313 -9.64 -7.33 -18.46
CA PRO A 313 -9.99 -8.49 -17.64
C PRO A 313 -8.80 -9.11 -16.92
N ARG A 314 -7.57 -8.81 -17.36
CA ARG A 314 -6.31 -9.24 -16.74
C ARG A 314 -5.55 -8.03 -16.24
N HIS A 315 -5.27 -8.01 -14.95
CA HIS A 315 -4.47 -6.96 -14.33
C HIS A 315 -3.49 -7.52 -13.31
N VAL A 316 -2.39 -6.79 -13.14
CA VAL A 316 -1.35 -7.05 -12.14
C VAL A 316 -1.35 -5.89 -11.17
N ILE A 317 -1.32 -6.20 -9.87
CA ILE A 317 -1.32 -5.18 -8.83
C ILE A 317 0.11 -4.98 -8.35
N VAL A 318 0.59 -3.75 -8.38
CA VAL A 318 1.93 -3.38 -7.91
C VAL A 318 1.78 -2.53 -6.65
N CYS A 319 2.36 -2.96 -5.53
CA CYS A 319 2.35 -2.22 -4.27
C CYS A 319 3.73 -2.18 -3.63
N GLY A 320 3.85 -1.48 -2.49
CA GLY A 320 5.11 -1.32 -1.78
C GLY A 320 5.73 0.05 -1.97
N ALA A 321 7.04 0.10 -2.20
CA ALA A 321 7.79 1.33 -2.36
C ALA A 321 7.64 1.93 -3.78
N ILE A 322 6.60 2.75 -3.95
CA ILE A 322 6.29 3.41 -5.22
C ILE A 322 7.02 4.75 -5.31
N ASN A 323 8.19 4.75 -5.94
CA ASN A 323 9.01 5.92 -6.23
C ASN A 323 9.07 6.14 -7.75
N LEU A 324 9.41 7.36 -8.19
CA LEU A 324 9.55 7.65 -9.63
C LEU A 324 10.54 6.67 -10.30
N THR A 325 11.70 6.46 -9.70
CA THR A 325 12.76 5.60 -10.23
C THR A 325 12.33 4.14 -10.29
N SER A 326 11.67 3.62 -9.25
CA SER A 326 11.23 2.22 -9.24
C SER A 326 10.15 1.99 -10.28
N VAL A 327 9.15 2.88 -10.36
CA VAL A 327 8.07 2.77 -11.33
C VAL A 327 8.57 2.94 -12.76
N SER A 328 9.46 3.90 -13.04
CA SER A 328 9.98 4.09 -14.40
C SER A 328 10.78 2.88 -14.88
N LEU A 329 11.61 2.29 -14.02
CA LEU A 329 12.38 1.09 -14.36
C LEU A 329 11.48 -0.12 -14.56
N PHE A 330 10.47 -0.26 -13.70
CA PHE A 330 9.51 -1.35 -13.77
C PHE A 330 8.65 -1.25 -15.03
N LEU A 331 8.11 -0.07 -15.35
CA LEU A 331 7.34 0.14 -16.58
C LEU A 331 8.19 -0.07 -17.83
N ASP A 332 9.43 0.44 -17.84
CA ASP A 332 10.35 0.25 -18.96
C ASP A 332 10.71 -1.23 -19.16
N ALA A 333 11.00 -1.96 -18.06
CA ALA A 333 11.21 -3.40 -18.13
C ALA A 333 9.95 -4.15 -18.58
N PHE A 334 8.79 -3.83 -18.04
CA PHE A 334 7.55 -4.52 -18.35
C PHE A 334 7.01 -4.22 -19.76
N VAL A 335 7.25 -3.04 -20.30
CA VAL A 335 6.81 -2.68 -21.66
C VAL A 335 7.81 -3.19 -22.70
N ASN A 336 9.12 -3.12 -22.42
CA ASN A 336 10.16 -3.41 -23.40
C ASN A 336 10.77 -4.82 -23.33
N ALA A 337 10.62 -5.59 -22.23
CA ALA A 337 11.38 -6.83 -22.08
C ALA A 337 10.95 -8.00 -22.99
N ASP A 338 9.80 -7.97 -23.67
CA ASP A 338 9.28 -9.05 -24.52
C ASP A 338 8.40 -8.53 -25.68
N THR A 339 9.03 -8.01 -26.74
CA THR A 339 8.37 -7.66 -28.02
C THR A 339 7.60 -8.80 -28.70
N GLY A 340 7.58 -10.02 -28.15
CA GLY A 340 6.82 -11.17 -28.66
C GLY A 340 5.96 -11.93 -27.64
N ARG A 341 5.94 -11.56 -26.35
CA ARG A 341 5.22 -12.31 -25.29
C ARG A 341 4.26 -11.47 -24.45
N TYR A 342 4.31 -10.14 -24.56
CA TYR A 342 3.37 -9.29 -23.87
C TYR A 342 2.00 -9.31 -24.53
N ASP A 343 1.04 -9.91 -23.82
CA ASP A 343 -0.36 -9.61 -24.05
C ASP A 343 -0.55 -8.10 -23.77
N LYS A 344 -0.72 -7.29 -24.81
CA LYS A 344 -1.02 -5.84 -24.74
C LYS A 344 -2.25 -5.51 -23.89
N ASN A 345 -2.97 -6.53 -23.42
CA ASN A 345 -4.21 -6.44 -22.66
C ASN A 345 -4.01 -6.46 -21.13
N ILE A 346 -2.78 -6.61 -20.61
CA ILE A 346 -2.51 -6.60 -19.16
C ILE A 346 -2.40 -5.16 -18.65
N MET A 347 -3.27 -4.80 -17.71
CA MET A 347 -3.25 -3.50 -17.03
C MET A 347 -2.45 -3.57 -15.71
N MET A 348 -1.56 -2.61 -15.46
CA MET A 348 -0.84 -2.48 -14.19
C MET A 348 -1.58 -1.52 -13.25
N VAL A 349 -1.87 -1.97 -12.04
CA VAL A 349 -2.58 -1.19 -11.02
C VAL A 349 -1.63 -0.91 -9.86
N PHE A 350 -1.16 0.32 -9.76
CA PHE A 350 -0.26 0.77 -8.70
C PHE A 350 -1.03 1.19 -7.45
N MET A 351 -0.68 0.66 -6.28
CA MET A 351 -1.31 0.97 -5.00
C MET A 351 -0.33 1.54 -3.97
N ALA A 352 -0.56 2.78 -3.53
CA ALA A 352 0.17 3.37 -2.41
C ALA A 352 -0.71 4.29 -1.55
N GLN A 353 -0.31 4.47 -0.28
CA GLN A 353 -1.05 5.28 0.69
C GLN A 353 -0.94 6.79 0.39
N ARG A 354 0.23 7.24 -0.09
CA ARG A 354 0.54 8.63 -0.42
C ARG A 354 0.25 8.92 -1.88
N GLU A 355 -0.34 10.08 -2.18
CA GLU A 355 -0.57 10.49 -3.56
C GLU A 355 0.73 10.60 -4.36
N PRO A 356 0.68 10.33 -5.68
CA PRO A 356 1.87 10.36 -6.52
C PRO A 356 2.42 11.79 -6.62
N ASP A 357 3.75 11.94 -6.58
CA ASP A 357 4.40 13.21 -6.82
C ASP A 357 4.11 13.75 -8.23
N LEU A 358 4.34 15.05 -8.48
CA LEU A 358 4.08 15.69 -9.79
C LEU A 358 4.75 14.94 -10.96
N ARG A 359 5.99 14.47 -10.76
CA ARG A 359 6.73 13.69 -11.77
C ARG A 359 6.08 12.32 -12.01
N LEU A 360 5.64 11.66 -10.96
CA LEU A 360 4.96 10.37 -11.06
C LEU A 360 3.56 10.51 -11.67
N LYS A 361 2.85 11.61 -11.39
CA LYS A 361 1.59 11.98 -12.08
C LYS A 361 1.81 12.17 -13.59
N ALA A 362 2.92 12.80 -14.00
CA ALA A 362 3.26 12.96 -15.42
C ALA A 362 3.54 11.59 -16.08
N LEU A 363 4.24 10.69 -15.37
CA LEU A 363 4.50 9.32 -15.85
C LEU A 363 3.20 8.53 -16.07
N PHE A 364 2.28 8.53 -15.09
CA PHE A 364 1.00 7.84 -15.22
C PHE A 364 0.07 8.46 -16.27
N LYS A 365 0.15 9.77 -16.51
CA LYS A 365 -0.55 10.41 -17.63
C LYS A 365 0.00 9.95 -18.98
N ARG A 366 1.33 9.81 -19.10
CA ARG A 366 1.98 9.32 -20.31
C ARG A 366 1.63 7.86 -20.58
N GLU A 367 1.68 7.00 -19.56
CA GLU A 367 1.47 5.55 -19.67
C GLU A 367 0.05 5.10 -19.32
N SER A 368 -0.96 5.96 -19.54
CA SER A 368 -2.34 5.71 -19.09
C SER A 368 -3.01 4.47 -19.70
N VAL A 369 -2.49 3.96 -20.82
CA VAL A 369 -2.96 2.74 -21.48
C VAL A 369 -2.55 1.48 -20.72
N HIS A 370 -1.35 1.48 -20.13
CA HIS A 370 -0.76 0.30 -19.51
C HIS A 370 -0.75 0.38 -17.97
N ALA A 371 -0.86 1.58 -17.40
CA ALA A 371 -0.73 1.80 -15.97
C ALA A 371 -1.80 2.73 -15.39
N THR A 372 -2.40 2.31 -14.28
CA THR A 372 -3.33 3.11 -13.47
C THR A 372 -2.86 3.17 -12.02
N TYR A 373 -3.22 4.25 -11.33
CA TYR A 373 -2.83 4.47 -9.94
C TYR A 373 -4.06 4.54 -9.03
N LEU A 374 -4.01 3.81 -7.92
CA LEU A 374 -5.02 3.78 -6.87
C LEU A 374 -4.39 4.19 -5.53
N ARG A 375 -5.03 5.15 -4.85
CA ARG A 375 -4.62 5.58 -3.51
C ARG A 375 -5.21 4.64 -2.47
N GLY A 376 -4.40 3.80 -1.84
CA GLY A 376 -4.82 2.85 -0.82
C GLY A 376 -3.66 2.06 -0.23
N ASP A 377 -3.88 1.43 0.92
CA ASP A 377 -2.90 0.55 1.54
C ASP A 377 -3.25 -0.93 1.30
N ALA A 378 -2.26 -1.70 0.88
CA ALA A 378 -2.39 -3.13 0.61
C ALA A 378 -2.54 -3.98 1.89
N THR A 379 -2.28 -3.41 3.07
CA THR A 379 -2.61 -4.06 4.35
C THR A 379 -4.13 -4.05 4.64
N SER A 380 -4.88 -3.16 4.00
CA SER A 380 -6.31 -3.01 4.27
C SER A 380 -7.16 -3.87 3.33
N PRO A 381 -8.09 -4.69 3.85
CA PRO A 381 -8.91 -5.55 2.99
C PRO A 381 -9.93 -4.76 2.16
N LYS A 382 -10.28 -3.54 2.57
CA LYS A 382 -11.18 -2.64 1.83
C LYS A 382 -10.51 -2.17 0.53
N ASP A 383 -9.26 -1.75 0.60
CA ASP A 383 -8.52 -1.26 -0.57
C ASP A 383 -8.15 -2.40 -1.53
N LEU A 384 -7.82 -3.59 -1.00
CA LEU A 384 -7.60 -4.78 -1.82
C LEU A 384 -8.86 -5.21 -2.59
N LYS A 385 -10.05 -5.08 -1.99
CA LYS A 385 -11.33 -5.31 -2.71
C LYS A 385 -11.54 -4.27 -3.81
N ARG A 386 -11.19 -3.01 -3.56
CA ARG A 386 -11.27 -1.89 -4.52
C ARG A 386 -10.35 -2.08 -5.73
N ALA A 387 -9.18 -2.70 -5.52
CA ALA A 387 -8.24 -3.11 -6.56
C ALA A 387 -8.58 -4.47 -7.21
N LYS A 388 -9.66 -5.13 -6.77
CA LYS A 388 -10.13 -6.42 -7.30
C LYS A 388 -9.06 -7.52 -7.29
N VAL A 389 -8.32 -7.66 -6.19
CA VAL A 389 -7.24 -8.66 -6.01
C VAL A 389 -7.67 -10.10 -6.33
N ARG A 390 -8.94 -10.44 -6.12
CA ARG A 390 -9.48 -11.79 -6.44
C ARG A 390 -9.45 -12.13 -7.94
N LEU A 391 -9.45 -11.11 -8.80
CA LEU A 391 -9.39 -11.26 -10.26
C LEU A 391 -7.99 -10.96 -10.80
N ALA A 392 -7.08 -10.46 -9.96
CA ALA A 392 -5.72 -10.13 -10.37
C ALA A 392 -4.93 -11.41 -10.67
N GLU A 393 -4.12 -11.36 -11.72
CA GLU A 393 -3.27 -12.48 -12.11
C GLU A 393 -2.09 -12.67 -11.15
N ALA A 394 -1.49 -11.55 -10.73
CA ALA A 394 -0.41 -11.54 -9.76
C ALA A 394 -0.39 -10.23 -8.96
N VAL A 395 0.24 -10.29 -7.79
CA VAL A 395 0.57 -9.12 -6.97
C VAL A 395 2.09 -9.02 -6.84
N ILE A 396 2.63 -7.86 -7.19
CA ILE A 396 4.06 -7.56 -7.12
C ILE A 396 4.28 -6.54 -6.00
N ILE A 397 5.15 -6.86 -5.05
CA ILE A 397 5.45 -6.03 -3.88
C ILE A 397 6.89 -5.56 -3.98
N LEU A 398 7.08 -4.27 -4.20
CA LEU A 398 8.39 -3.63 -4.37
C LEU A 398 8.97 -3.23 -3.00
N ALA A 399 10.26 -3.48 -2.81
CA ALA A 399 11.01 -3.04 -1.63
C ALA A 399 11.65 -1.66 -1.84
N ASP A 400 11.81 -0.90 -0.75
CA ASP A 400 12.57 0.34 -0.78
C ASP A 400 14.05 0.08 -0.49
N CYS A 401 14.85 0.02 -1.56
CA CYS A 401 16.30 -0.17 -1.46
C CYS A 401 17.05 1.01 -0.83
N LYS A 402 16.39 2.18 -0.68
CA LYS A 402 17.00 3.42 -0.15
C LYS A 402 16.51 3.79 1.24
N SER A 403 15.74 2.91 1.88
CA SER A 403 15.23 3.15 3.23
C SER A 403 16.37 3.14 4.27
N ALA A 404 16.27 4.03 5.25
CA ALA A 404 17.22 4.09 6.36
C ALA A 404 17.10 2.87 7.30
N ASP A 405 15.89 2.30 7.40
CA ASP A 405 15.61 1.09 8.16
C ASP A 405 15.00 0.02 7.24
N PRO A 406 15.84 -0.87 6.68
CA PRO A 406 15.38 -1.94 5.77
C PRO A 406 14.52 -2.99 6.48
N ALA A 407 14.74 -3.23 7.78
CA ALA A 407 13.99 -4.24 8.53
C ALA A 407 12.52 -3.83 8.68
N LYS A 408 12.26 -2.54 8.96
CA LYS A 408 10.89 -2.02 8.98
C LYS A 408 10.22 -2.11 7.61
N GLY A 409 10.94 -1.76 6.53
CA GLY A 409 10.41 -1.85 5.16
C GLY A 409 10.03 -3.27 4.77
N ASP A 410 10.87 -4.25 5.13
CA ASP A 410 10.60 -5.67 4.91
C ASP A 410 9.39 -6.16 5.71
N TRP A 411 9.26 -5.74 6.98
CA TRP A 411 8.08 -6.09 7.78
C TRP A 411 6.78 -5.57 7.15
N GLU A 412 6.77 -4.33 6.65
CA GLU A 412 5.61 -3.79 5.92
C GLU A 412 5.29 -4.63 4.68
N ASN A 413 6.31 -5.07 3.92
CA ASN A 413 6.12 -5.94 2.76
C ASN A 413 5.56 -7.32 3.16
N ILE A 414 6.08 -7.94 4.23
CA ILE A 414 5.57 -9.21 4.76
C ILE A 414 4.10 -9.05 5.18
N MET A 415 3.73 -7.96 5.85
CA MET A 415 2.34 -7.69 6.23
C MET A 415 1.41 -7.52 5.01
N ARG A 416 1.91 -6.92 3.92
CA ARG A 416 1.17 -6.84 2.65
C ARG A 416 0.93 -8.24 2.05
N VAL A 417 1.93 -9.12 2.08
CA VAL A 417 1.78 -10.53 1.64
C VAL A 417 0.69 -11.23 2.47
N VAL A 418 0.77 -11.12 3.80
CA VAL A 418 -0.20 -11.74 4.71
C VAL A 418 -1.62 -11.23 4.43
N SER A 419 -1.79 -9.92 4.25
CA SER A 419 -3.09 -9.31 3.91
C SER A 419 -3.67 -9.86 2.60
N VAL A 420 -2.85 -9.97 1.54
CA VAL A 420 -3.27 -10.52 0.25
C VAL A 420 -3.61 -12.01 0.36
N LYS A 421 -2.77 -12.81 1.01
CA LYS A 421 -3.02 -14.25 1.20
C LYS A 421 -4.26 -14.54 2.06
N ASN A 422 -4.53 -13.70 3.07
CA ASN A 422 -5.75 -13.77 3.85
C ASN A 422 -7.01 -13.51 3.01
N LEU A 423 -6.95 -12.61 2.02
CA LEU A 423 -8.08 -12.32 1.14
C LEU A 423 -8.22 -13.33 -0.01
N HIS A 424 -7.11 -13.73 -0.62
CA HIS A 424 -7.05 -14.68 -1.73
C HIS A 424 -5.79 -15.56 -1.64
N PRO A 425 -5.87 -16.77 -1.05
CA PRO A 425 -4.69 -17.60 -0.78
C PRO A 425 -4.04 -18.17 -2.05
N LYS A 426 -4.81 -18.31 -3.13
CA LYS A 426 -4.34 -18.81 -4.44
C LYS A 426 -3.69 -17.72 -5.31
N CYS A 427 -3.72 -16.46 -4.87
CA CYS A 427 -3.09 -15.36 -5.62
C CYS A 427 -1.58 -15.59 -5.74
N ARG A 428 -1.01 -15.39 -6.92
CA ARG A 428 0.44 -15.43 -7.13
C ARG A 428 1.06 -14.13 -6.61
N ILE A 429 2.05 -14.23 -5.72
CA ILE A 429 2.74 -13.06 -5.16
C ILE A 429 4.23 -13.08 -5.49
N LEU A 430 4.74 -11.99 -6.04
CA LEU A 430 6.17 -11.72 -6.16
C LEU A 430 6.54 -10.63 -5.16
N CYS A 431 7.32 -10.97 -4.14
CA CYS A 431 7.69 -10.04 -3.08
C CYS A 431 9.19 -9.79 -3.10
N ALA A 432 9.59 -8.53 -3.21
CA ALA A 432 10.97 -8.13 -2.94
C ALA A 432 11.15 -7.84 -1.45
N LEU A 433 12.25 -8.35 -0.90
CA LEU A 433 12.73 -8.09 0.46
C LEU A 433 14.19 -7.63 0.37
N THR A 434 14.60 -6.79 1.31
CA THR A 434 15.96 -6.27 1.39
C THR A 434 16.88 -7.23 2.14
N LEU A 435 16.48 -7.75 3.30
CA LEU A 435 17.29 -8.61 4.17
C LEU A 435 17.01 -10.10 3.97
N MET A 436 18.06 -10.92 4.08
CA MET A 436 17.93 -12.38 3.98
C MET A 436 17.23 -12.99 5.19
N GLU A 437 17.46 -12.48 6.40
CA GLU A 437 16.86 -13.01 7.64
C GLU A 437 15.32 -13.00 7.57
N ASN A 438 14.76 -11.92 7.03
CA ASN A 438 13.33 -11.73 6.87
C ASN A 438 12.70 -12.66 5.84
N LYS A 439 13.50 -13.17 4.88
CA LYS A 439 13.03 -14.14 3.90
C LYS A 439 12.58 -15.45 4.55
N ALA A 440 13.24 -15.88 5.64
CA ALA A 440 12.84 -17.10 6.35
C ALA A 440 11.42 -17.03 6.92
N LEU A 441 10.90 -15.82 7.20
CA LEU A 441 9.54 -15.61 7.69
C LEU A 441 8.48 -15.92 6.62
N MET A 442 8.85 -15.86 5.34
CA MET A 442 7.92 -16.05 4.23
C MET A 442 7.44 -17.49 4.13
N SER A 443 8.34 -18.45 4.33
CA SER A 443 8.02 -19.87 4.35
C SER A 443 7.09 -20.26 5.51
N ASN A 444 6.98 -19.42 6.55
CA ASN A 444 6.05 -19.62 7.67
C ASN A 444 4.62 -19.12 7.39
N ILE A 445 4.39 -18.39 6.29
CA ILE A 445 3.07 -17.79 5.99
C ILE A 445 2.11 -18.87 5.47
N PRO A 446 0.89 -18.98 6.04
CA PRO A 446 -0.09 -19.94 5.55
C PRO A 446 -0.54 -19.58 4.13
N GLY A 447 -0.52 -20.56 3.23
CA GLY A 447 -0.87 -20.36 1.82
C GLY A 447 0.25 -19.77 0.97
N TRP A 448 1.42 -19.48 1.55
CA TRP A 448 2.65 -19.27 0.79
C TRP A 448 3.09 -20.61 0.20
N ARG A 449 3.27 -20.66 -1.11
CA ARG A 449 3.73 -21.87 -1.79
C ARG A 449 5.00 -21.55 -2.55
N GLU A 450 6.11 -22.06 -2.03
CA GLU A 450 7.45 -21.85 -2.60
C GLU A 450 7.88 -22.99 -3.54
N GLU A 451 7.40 -24.22 -3.31
CA GLU A 451 7.96 -25.46 -3.92
C GLU A 451 7.22 -25.99 -5.16
N TRP A 452 6.30 -25.18 -5.67
CA TRP A 452 5.35 -25.51 -6.74
C TRP A 452 5.78 -25.07 -8.15
N THR A 453 5.10 -25.49 -9.22
CA THR A 453 5.30 -25.17 -10.65
C THR A 453 5.43 -23.67 -11.11
N ASP A 454 5.24 -23.34 -12.40
CA ASP A 454 5.37 -21.96 -12.94
C ASP A 454 4.43 -20.89 -12.30
N GLN A 455 3.42 -21.28 -11.51
CA GLN A 455 2.37 -20.42 -10.96
C GLN A 455 2.57 -19.96 -9.50
N PHE A 456 3.81 -19.97 -9.00
CA PHE A 456 4.06 -19.93 -7.55
C PHE A 456 4.55 -18.60 -7.02
N ASP A 457 4.44 -18.48 -5.69
CA ASP A 457 4.88 -17.31 -4.96
C ASP A 457 6.41 -17.28 -4.90
N ARG A 458 7.00 -16.10 -5.10
CA ARG A 458 8.46 -15.94 -5.09
C ARG A 458 8.87 -14.77 -4.24
N THR A 459 9.86 -15.00 -3.38
CA THR A 459 10.58 -13.93 -2.70
C THR A 459 11.92 -13.66 -3.35
N ILE A 460 12.14 -12.41 -3.73
CA ILE A 460 13.42 -11.93 -4.24
C ILE A 460 14.10 -11.16 -3.11
N CYS A 461 15.22 -11.68 -2.63
CA CYS A 461 16.02 -11.00 -1.62
C CYS A 461 17.15 -10.21 -2.28
N ILE A 462 17.13 -8.89 -2.11
CA ILE A 462 18.06 -7.97 -2.76
C ILE A 462 19.47 -8.13 -2.18
N SER A 463 19.64 -8.24 -0.86
CA SER A 463 20.96 -8.49 -0.24
C SER A 463 21.55 -9.81 -0.71
N GLN A 464 20.74 -10.88 -0.78
CA GLN A 464 21.17 -12.20 -1.26
C GLN A 464 21.69 -12.13 -2.70
N LEU A 465 20.96 -11.48 -3.61
CA LEU A 465 21.39 -11.33 -5.00
C LEU A 465 22.61 -10.42 -5.13
N LYS A 466 22.62 -9.28 -4.42
CA LYS A 466 23.73 -8.32 -4.42
C LYS A 466 25.03 -8.97 -3.95
N LEU A 467 25.04 -9.47 -2.73
CA LEU A 467 26.22 -10.07 -2.12
C LEU A 467 26.61 -11.40 -2.77
N GLY A 468 25.62 -12.18 -3.26
CA GLY A 468 25.86 -13.36 -4.06
C GLY A 468 26.60 -13.05 -5.36
N LEU A 469 26.15 -12.06 -6.15
CA LEU A 469 26.86 -11.64 -7.36
C LEU A 469 28.27 -11.10 -7.06
N MET A 470 28.45 -10.40 -5.93
CA MET A 470 29.78 -9.96 -5.51
C MET A 470 30.70 -11.13 -5.18
N SER A 471 30.21 -12.10 -4.44
CA SER A 471 30.99 -13.28 -4.07
C SER A 471 31.44 -14.08 -5.31
N LEU A 472 30.55 -14.24 -6.30
CA LEU A 472 30.87 -14.94 -7.56
C LEU A 472 31.92 -14.18 -8.38
N SER A 473 31.88 -12.84 -8.34
CA SER A 473 32.92 -12.04 -8.99
C SER A 473 34.29 -12.16 -8.33
N CYS A 474 34.39 -12.55 -7.06
CA CYS A 474 35.67 -12.88 -6.43
C CYS A 474 36.28 -14.19 -6.94
N LEU A 475 35.42 -15.14 -7.38
CA LEU A 475 35.89 -16.38 -8.01
C LEU A 475 36.27 -16.14 -9.47
N THR A 476 35.43 -15.40 -10.18
CA THR A 476 35.56 -15.17 -11.63
C THR A 476 35.20 -13.74 -11.97
N GLN A 477 36.20 -12.97 -12.42
CA GLN A 477 36.04 -11.58 -12.79
C GLN A 477 34.99 -11.37 -13.90
N GLY A 478 34.11 -10.39 -13.71
CA GLY A 478 33.14 -9.95 -14.72
C GLY A 478 31.83 -10.75 -14.76
N VAL A 479 31.67 -11.79 -13.93
CA VAL A 479 30.43 -12.59 -13.88
C VAL A 479 29.22 -11.77 -13.43
N SER A 480 29.39 -10.81 -12.52
CA SER A 480 28.31 -9.89 -12.13
C SER A 480 27.75 -9.10 -13.32
N ALA A 481 28.62 -8.59 -14.20
CA ALA A 481 28.21 -7.85 -15.39
C ALA A 481 27.51 -8.77 -16.40
N LEU A 482 28.05 -9.97 -16.64
CA LEU A 482 27.44 -10.98 -17.49
C LEU A 482 26.01 -11.32 -17.03
N LEU A 483 25.84 -11.71 -15.77
CA LEU A 483 24.54 -12.10 -15.22
C LEU A 483 23.54 -10.94 -15.18
N THR A 484 24.00 -9.73 -14.86
CA THR A 484 23.11 -8.56 -14.85
C THR A 484 22.60 -8.23 -16.25
N ASN A 485 23.47 -8.30 -17.27
CA ASN A 485 23.08 -8.06 -18.66
C ASN A 485 22.12 -9.11 -19.23
N LEU A 486 22.21 -10.36 -18.77
CA LEU A 486 21.29 -11.43 -19.22
C LEU A 486 19.87 -11.27 -18.68
N VAL A 487 19.72 -10.58 -17.55
CA VAL A 487 18.41 -10.33 -16.93
C VAL A 487 17.87 -8.96 -17.34
N VAL A 488 18.74 -7.97 -17.47
CA VAL A 488 18.39 -6.61 -17.81
C VAL A 488 18.75 -6.32 -19.25
N ARG A 489 17.76 -6.24 -20.13
CA ARG A 489 17.99 -5.76 -21.50
C ARG A 489 18.41 -4.29 -21.46
N VAL A 490 19.62 -4.02 -21.94
CA VAL A 490 20.14 -2.67 -22.13
C VAL A 490 19.71 -2.22 -23.52
N THR A 491 18.94 -1.14 -23.61
CA THR A 491 18.64 -0.53 -24.90
C THR A 491 19.92 0.06 -25.46
N VAL A 492 20.31 -0.36 -26.66
CA VAL A 492 21.44 0.24 -27.37
C VAL A 492 21.13 1.73 -27.57
N PRO A 493 22.02 2.65 -27.17
CA PRO A 493 21.80 4.07 -27.40
C PRO A 493 21.66 4.29 -28.91
N THR A 494 20.46 4.66 -29.34
CA THR A 494 20.10 4.88 -30.75
C THR A 494 20.62 6.21 -31.30
N ASN A 495 21.51 6.90 -30.57
CA ASN A 495 22.03 8.19 -31.02
C ASN A 495 22.95 7.97 -32.22
N GLN A 496 22.42 8.45 -33.34
CA GLN A 496 22.91 8.32 -34.71
C GLN A 496 24.28 9.01 -34.87
N ASN A 497 25.16 8.38 -35.67
CA ASN A 497 26.30 8.94 -36.39
C ASN A 497 27.73 8.83 -35.83
N GLU A 498 27.97 8.23 -34.66
CA GLU A 498 29.35 7.89 -34.24
C GLU A 498 29.59 6.38 -34.23
N GLU A 499 30.59 5.92 -34.96
CA GLU A 499 31.01 4.53 -34.91
C GLU A 499 31.60 4.19 -33.54
N LEU A 500 30.79 3.51 -32.72
CA LEU A 500 31.23 3.00 -31.42
C LEU A 500 32.52 2.15 -31.57
N PRO A 501 33.46 2.21 -30.61
CA PRO A 501 34.63 1.35 -30.60
C PRO A 501 34.28 -0.14 -30.73
N THR A 502 35.16 -0.94 -31.34
CA THR A 502 34.92 -2.38 -31.60
C THR A 502 34.57 -3.18 -30.34
N TRP A 503 35.24 -2.91 -29.22
CA TRP A 503 34.95 -3.57 -27.94
C TRP A 503 33.51 -3.27 -27.45
N MET A 504 33.03 -2.04 -27.67
CA MET A 504 31.70 -1.60 -27.25
C MET A 504 30.62 -2.17 -28.18
N LYS A 505 30.90 -2.24 -29.50
CA LYS A 505 30.05 -2.96 -30.47
C LYS A 505 29.87 -4.42 -30.06
N ASN A 506 30.96 -5.11 -29.71
CA ASN A 506 30.92 -6.50 -29.24
C ASN A 506 30.17 -6.65 -27.90
N TYR A 507 30.37 -5.72 -26.96
CA TYR A 507 29.65 -5.70 -25.69
C TYR A 507 28.14 -5.56 -25.89
N PHE A 508 27.69 -4.60 -26.70
CA PHE A 508 26.26 -4.42 -26.98
C PHE A 508 25.64 -5.58 -27.75
N ARG A 509 26.39 -6.27 -28.60
CA ARG A 509 25.95 -7.54 -29.20
C ARG A 509 25.70 -8.60 -28.13
N GLY A 510 26.56 -8.67 -27.11
CA GLY A 510 26.37 -9.54 -25.96
C GLY A 510 25.13 -9.21 -25.12
N THR A 511 24.76 -7.93 -24.99
CA THR A 511 23.58 -7.51 -24.21
C THR A 511 22.23 -7.85 -24.87
N GLN A 512 22.23 -8.29 -26.14
CA GLN A 512 21.01 -8.69 -26.83
C GLN A 512 20.52 -10.08 -26.41
N TYR A 513 21.41 -10.93 -25.89
CA TYR A 513 21.04 -12.26 -25.45
C TYR A 513 20.24 -12.23 -24.15
N GLY A 514 19.13 -12.97 -24.12
CA GLY A 514 18.28 -13.17 -22.96
C GLY A 514 18.15 -14.64 -22.57
N LEU A 515 17.73 -14.88 -21.33
CA LEU A 515 17.46 -16.21 -20.80
C LEU A 515 16.00 -16.61 -21.06
N PHE A 516 15.78 -17.74 -21.73
CA PHE A 516 14.44 -18.24 -22.04
C PHE A 516 14.26 -19.70 -21.59
N THR A 517 13.03 -20.02 -21.19
CA THR A 517 12.63 -21.39 -20.84
C THR A 517 11.71 -21.96 -21.92
N VAL A 518 12.12 -23.07 -22.53
CA VAL A 518 11.44 -23.67 -23.68
C VAL A 518 11.35 -25.19 -23.50
N ARG A 519 10.30 -25.84 -24.01
CA ARG A 519 10.19 -27.30 -24.02
C ARG A 519 11.06 -27.90 -25.13
N PHE A 520 11.67 -29.06 -24.87
CA PHE A 520 12.38 -29.80 -25.90
C PHE A 520 11.43 -30.33 -26.98
N SER A 521 11.93 -30.43 -28.21
CA SER A 521 11.29 -31.24 -29.24
C SER A 521 11.38 -32.73 -28.87
N PRO A 522 10.35 -33.55 -29.19
CA PRO A 522 10.41 -35.01 -28.99
C PRO A 522 11.54 -35.68 -29.78
N THR A 523 12.15 -35.01 -30.77
CA THR A 523 13.31 -35.56 -31.48
C THR A 523 14.57 -35.69 -30.62
N PHE A 524 14.62 -34.98 -29.48
CA PHE A 524 15.76 -35.04 -28.57
C PHE A 524 15.60 -36.09 -27.47
N ASP A 525 14.51 -36.88 -27.49
CA ASP A 525 14.26 -37.88 -26.47
C ASP A 525 15.28 -39.02 -26.52
N GLY A 526 15.89 -39.32 -25.37
CA GLY A 526 16.89 -40.38 -25.22
C GLY A 526 18.33 -39.98 -25.56
N LEU A 527 18.55 -38.82 -26.20
CA LEU A 527 19.88 -38.28 -26.47
C LEU A 527 20.56 -37.77 -25.19
N VAL A 528 21.89 -37.78 -25.20
CA VAL A 528 22.70 -37.26 -24.09
C VAL A 528 22.72 -35.73 -24.15
N PHE A 529 22.67 -35.05 -22.99
CA PHE A 529 22.64 -33.60 -22.94
C PHE A 529 23.79 -32.93 -23.74
N GLN A 530 25.02 -33.45 -23.65
CA GLN A 530 26.17 -32.94 -24.42
C GLN A 530 25.95 -32.99 -25.95
N GLU A 531 25.36 -34.07 -26.46
CA GLU A 531 25.06 -34.22 -27.88
C GLU A 531 24.01 -33.20 -28.32
N VAL A 532 22.98 -33.00 -27.50
CA VAL A 532 21.93 -32.00 -27.78
C VAL A 532 22.47 -30.58 -27.75
N VAL A 533 23.36 -30.25 -26.81
CA VAL A 533 24.05 -28.94 -26.81
C VAL A 533 24.81 -28.73 -28.13
N SER A 534 25.52 -29.75 -28.62
CA SER A 534 26.26 -29.66 -29.88
C SER A 534 25.33 -29.42 -31.09
N ILE A 535 24.24 -30.18 -31.19
CA ILE A 535 23.25 -30.05 -32.28
C ILE A 535 22.59 -28.67 -32.24
N VAL A 536 22.12 -28.25 -31.06
CA VAL A 536 21.39 -26.97 -30.89
C VAL A 536 22.32 -25.78 -31.18
N MET A 537 23.58 -25.85 -30.75
CA MET A 537 24.54 -24.78 -31.01
C MET A 537 24.92 -24.70 -32.50
N ARG A 538 25.07 -25.84 -33.18
CA ARG A 538 25.44 -25.89 -34.61
C ARG A 538 24.30 -25.49 -35.53
N GLU A 539 23.11 -26.07 -35.33
CA GLU A 539 21.96 -25.93 -36.23
C GLU A 539 21.09 -24.72 -35.89
N LEU A 540 20.83 -24.46 -34.60
CA LEU A 540 19.90 -23.41 -34.16
C LEU A 540 20.60 -22.13 -33.71
N ARG A 541 21.94 -22.16 -33.52
CA ARG A 541 22.73 -21.03 -32.96
C ARG A 541 22.22 -20.54 -31.60
N VAL A 542 21.61 -21.44 -30.83
CA VAL A 542 21.11 -21.17 -29.48
C VAL A 542 22.01 -21.88 -28.47
N LEU A 543 22.30 -21.24 -27.33
CA LEU A 543 23.12 -21.83 -26.28
C LEU A 543 22.25 -22.49 -25.21
N LEU A 544 22.35 -23.80 -25.06
CA LEU A 544 21.65 -24.56 -24.02
C LEU A 544 22.49 -24.60 -22.73
N LEU A 545 21.96 -24.05 -21.63
CA LEU A 545 22.69 -23.91 -20.36
C LEU A 545 22.30 -24.95 -19.31
N ALA A 546 21.00 -25.18 -19.16
CA ALA A 546 20.47 -25.98 -18.07
C ALA A 546 19.18 -26.71 -18.46
N VAL A 547 18.83 -27.72 -17.67
CA VAL A 547 17.59 -28.49 -17.80
C VAL A 547 16.77 -28.31 -16.53
N GLN A 548 15.50 -27.97 -16.69
CA GLN A 548 14.50 -27.92 -15.64
C GLN A 548 13.67 -29.20 -15.68
N LEU A 549 13.71 -30.00 -14.60
CA LEU A 549 12.93 -31.22 -14.45
C LEU A 549 11.54 -30.88 -13.88
N ILE A 550 10.50 -31.37 -14.53
CA ILE A 550 9.10 -31.30 -14.11
C ILE A 550 8.72 -32.70 -13.63
N SER A 551 8.65 -32.89 -12.31
CA SER A 551 8.17 -34.15 -11.76
C SER A 551 6.65 -34.20 -11.82
N GLY A 552 6.09 -35.24 -12.45
CA GLY A 552 4.65 -35.43 -12.61
C GLY A 552 3.88 -35.61 -11.30
N ASN A 553 4.57 -35.91 -10.19
CA ASN A 553 3.95 -36.15 -8.88
C ASN A 553 3.93 -34.89 -7.98
N GLY A 554 4.18 -33.70 -8.57
CA GLY A 554 4.26 -32.45 -7.81
C GLY A 554 5.54 -32.33 -6.95
N ALA A 555 6.50 -33.24 -7.07
CA ALA A 555 7.81 -33.03 -6.44
C ALA A 555 8.54 -31.86 -7.13
N ALA A 556 9.23 -31.06 -6.33
CA ALA A 556 9.94 -29.83 -6.68
C ALA A 556 10.56 -29.80 -8.09
N GLU A 557 10.37 -28.68 -8.80
CA GLU A 557 11.07 -28.40 -10.05
C GLU A 557 12.57 -28.20 -9.78
N GLN A 558 13.41 -29.12 -10.23
CA GLN A 558 14.85 -29.03 -10.06
C GLN A 558 15.49 -28.46 -11.32
N ILE A 559 16.29 -27.40 -11.17
CA ILE A 559 17.13 -26.86 -12.24
C ILE A 559 18.52 -27.46 -12.09
N ILE A 560 18.97 -28.17 -13.13
CA ILE A 560 20.29 -28.78 -13.20
C ILE A 560 21.09 -28.04 -14.28
N VAL A 561 22.12 -27.31 -13.85
CA VAL A 561 23.03 -26.57 -14.73
C VAL A 561 24.10 -27.53 -15.23
N ASN A 562 24.27 -27.60 -16.56
CA ASN A 562 25.25 -28.44 -17.24
C ASN A 562 25.42 -29.86 -16.66
N PRO A 563 24.44 -30.76 -16.82
CA PRO A 563 24.51 -32.14 -16.31
C PRO A 563 25.59 -33.04 -16.97
N GLY A 564 26.28 -32.57 -18.01
CA GLY A 564 27.28 -33.34 -18.74
C GLY A 564 26.69 -34.56 -19.46
N SER A 565 27.44 -35.65 -19.52
CA SER A 565 27.03 -36.89 -20.21
C SER A 565 26.06 -37.78 -19.42
N ARG A 566 25.76 -37.42 -18.16
CA ARG A 566 25.05 -38.30 -17.22
C ARG A 566 23.53 -38.24 -17.35
N LEU A 567 22.99 -37.17 -17.95
CA LEU A 567 21.55 -36.95 -18.11
C LEU A 567 21.12 -37.19 -19.56
N ARG A 568 20.09 -38.02 -19.74
CA ARG A 568 19.36 -38.19 -20.99
C ARG A 568 18.10 -37.34 -21.00
N ILE A 569 17.80 -36.74 -22.15
CA ILE A 569 16.68 -35.80 -22.28
C ILE A 569 15.35 -36.53 -22.41
N ASN A 570 14.32 -35.99 -21.77
CA ASN A 570 12.92 -36.39 -21.90
C ASN A 570 12.03 -35.14 -22.06
N SER A 571 11.46 -34.97 -23.24
CA SER A 571 10.69 -33.81 -23.68
C SER A 571 9.42 -33.55 -22.88
N GLN A 572 8.82 -34.60 -22.30
CA GLN A 572 7.60 -34.49 -21.50
C GLN A 572 7.89 -33.99 -20.09
N GLN A 573 9.01 -34.42 -19.52
CA GLN A 573 9.39 -34.14 -18.14
C GLN A 573 10.46 -33.06 -18.01
N MET A 574 11.03 -32.56 -19.11
CA MET A 574 12.13 -31.60 -19.06
C MET A 574 11.86 -30.37 -19.91
N ARG A 575 12.33 -29.22 -19.42
CA ARG A 575 12.43 -27.96 -20.17
C ARG A 575 13.88 -27.54 -20.27
N ALA A 576 14.21 -26.95 -21.41
CA ALA A 576 15.47 -26.33 -21.70
C ALA A 576 15.50 -24.90 -21.16
N ILE A 577 16.60 -24.53 -20.52
CA ILE A 577 16.95 -23.14 -20.24
C ILE A 577 18.02 -22.76 -21.26
N VAL A 578 17.68 -21.84 -22.15
CA VAL A 578 18.50 -21.43 -23.28
C VAL A 578 18.80 -19.94 -23.25
N LEU A 579 19.92 -19.59 -23.88
CA LEU A 579 20.36 -18.24 -24.13
C LEU A 579 20.25 -17.98 -25.64
N ALA A 580 19.42 -17.01 -26.00
CA ALA A 580 19.10 -16.65 -27.38
C ALA A 580 18.90 -15.13 -27.51
N GLU A 581 19.00 -14.58 -28.72
CA GLU A 581 18.76 -13.15 -28.98
C GLU A 581 17.27 -12.81 -28.83
N ASN A 582 16.41 -13.65 -29.42
CA ASN A 582 14.95 -13.49 -29.32
C ASN A 582 14.27 -14.75 -28.79
N PHE A 583 13.06 -14.54 -28.23
CA PHE A 583 12.21 -15.65 -27.80
C PHE A 583 11.80 -16.55 -28.99
N LEU A 584 11.64 -15.99 -30.19
CA LEU A 584 11.31 -16.75 -31.39
C LEU A 584 12.41 -17.76 -31.73
N ASP A 585 13.67 -17.33 -31.66
CA ASP A 585 14.84 -18.20 -31.89
C ASP A 585 14.90 -19.33 -30.86
N ALA A 586 14.59 -19.01 -29.59
CA ALA A 586 14.48 -20.02 -28.55
C ALA A 586 13.34 -21.02 -28.83
N GLN A 587 12.22 -20.57 -29.41
CA GLN A 587 11.07 -21.42 -29.75
C GLN A 587 11.38 -22.43 -30.86
N HIS A 588 12.38 -22.19 -31.70
CA HIS A 588 12.82 -23.16 -32.71
C HIS A 588 13.28 -24.48 -32.09
N LEU A 589 13.82 -24.48 -30.87
CA LEU A 589 14.17 -25.71 -30.14
C LEU A 589 12.97 -26.65 -29.95
N ARG A 590 11.78 -26.08 -29.75
CA ARG A 590 10.54 -26.85 -29.57
C ARG A 590 10.02 -27.41 -30.90
N ALA A 591 10.24 -26.68 -32.00
CA ALA A 591 9.73 -27.02 -33.32
C ALA A 591 10.71 -27.86 -34.16
N TYR A 592 11.94 -28.06 -33.67
CA TYR A 592 12.99 -28.75 -34.39
C TYR A 592 12.61 -30.19 -34.77
N CYS A 593 12.89 -30.58 -36.02
CA CYS A 593 12.62 -31.92 -36.54
C CYS A 593 13.74 -32.37 -37.49
N ILE A 594 14.41 -33.48 -37.15
CA ILE A 594 15.59 -34.00 -37.86
C ILE A 594 15.29 -34.36 -39.33
N THR A 595 14.08 -34.88 -39.60
CA THR A 595 13.67 -35.30 -40.95
C THR A 595 13.38 -34.13 -41.88
N CYS A 596 13.02 -32.97 -41.34
CA CYS A 596 12.77 -31.76 -42.13
C CYS A 596 14.05 -30.95 -42.35
N SER A 597 15.02 -31.00 -41.43
CA SER A 597 16.29 -30.26 -41.55
C SER A 597 17.28 -30.87 -42.55
N SER A 598 17.11 -32.12 -42.97
CA SER A 598 18.00 -32.76 -43.96
C SER A 598 17.76 -32.28 -45.40
N PHE A 599 16.62 -31.62 -45.69
CA PHE A 599 16.39 -30.95 -46.97
C PHE A 599 16.97 -29.52 -46.91
N GLN A 600 18.19 -29.36 -47.42
CA GLN A 600 18.91 -28.09 -47.55
C GLN A 600 18.14 -27.07 -48.40
N ALA A 601 17.25 -26.28 -47.79
CA ALA A 601 16.73 -25.04 -48.38
C ALA A 601 16.03 -24.13 -47.36
N PHE A 602 16.60 -23.84 -46.18
CA PHE A 602 16.02 -22.81 -45.30
C PHE A 602 17.09 -21.93 -44.65
N HIS A 603 17.47 -20.89 -45.38
CA HIS A 603 18.28 -19.76 -44.88
C HIS A 603 17.41 -18.64 -44.27
N ILE A 604 16.11 -18.89 -44.06
CA ILE A 604 15.14 -17.91 -43.53
C ILE A 604 14.46 -18.51 -42.28
N PRO A 605 14.62 -17.89 -41.10
CA PRO A 605 14.11 -18.39 -39.81
C PRO A 605 12.58 -18.61 -39.72
N ASP A 606 11.79 -17.97 -40.59
CA ASP A 606 10.34 -17.81 -40.38
C ASP A 606 9.46 -19.03 -40.75
N GLN A 607 10.00 -20.08 -41.39
CA GLN A 607 9.18 -21.19 -41.92
C GLN A 607 9.16 -22.49 -41.08
N ILE A 608 9.80 -22.52 -39.90
CA ILE A 608 9.85 -23.71 -39.02
C ILE A 608 8.48 -24.05 -38.39
N HIS A 609 7.50 -23.13 -38.46
CA HIS A 609 6.22 -23.24 -37.77
C HIS A 609 5.22 -24.31 -38.29
N SER A 610 5.49 -25.01 -39.41
CA SER A 610 4.49 -25.88 -40.05
C SER A 610 4.97 -27.28 -40.48
N CYS A 611 5.55 -28.05 -39.55
CA CYS A 611 5.86 -29.47 -39.84
C CYS A 611 4.60 -30.36 -39.83
N LYS A 612 4.30 -31.01 -40.97
CA LYS A 612 3.17 -31.97 -41.15
C LYS A 612 3.35 -33.30 -40.39
N HIS A 613 4.55 -33.62 -39.88
CA HIS A 613 4.82 -34.84 -39.10
C HIS A 613 4.27 -34.79 -37.66
N ARG A 614 3.57 -33.70 -37.29
CA ARG A 614 2.99 -33.50 -35.96
C ARG A 614 1.58 -34.13 -35.85
N ILE A 615 1.45 -35.40 -36.22
CA ILE A 615 0.22 -36.17 -35.97
C ILE A 615 0.40 -36.95 -34.66
N SER A 616 -0.56 -36.77 -33.75
CA SER A 616 -0.82 -37.46 -32.48
C SER A 616 0.16 -37.29 -31.31
N ILE A 617 0.01 -36.18 -30.56
CA ILE A 617 -0.10 -36.26 -29.09
C ILE A 617 -1.24 -35.31 -28.70
N PRO A 618 -2.40 -35.80 -28.21
CA PRO A 618 -3.51 -34.94 -27.85
C PRO A 618 -3.14 -34.07 -26.63
N TYR A 619 -3.29 -32.76 -26.80
CA TYR A 619 -3.30 -31.78 -25.73
C TYR A 619 -4.66 -31.83 -25.03
N THR A 620 -4.73 -32.31 -23.78
CA THR A 620 -5.76 -31.82 -22.84
C THR A 620 -5.19 -30.59 -22.15
N GLY A 621 -5.39 -29.43 -22.78
CA GLY A 621 -5.33 -28.16 -22.07
C GLY A 621 -6.52 -28.06 -21.12
N LEU A 622 -6.27 -27.56 -19.91
CA LEU A 622 -7.29 -27.21 -18.94
C LEU A 622 -8.31 -26.24 -19.57
N ALA A 623 -9.51 -26.74 -19.84
CA ALA A 623 -10.75 -25.97 -19.86
C ALA A 623 -11.89 -26.91 -19.44
N ASP A 624 -12.61 -26.49 -18.39
CA ASP A 624 -13.93 -26.93 -17.90
C ASP A 624 -14.52 -28.28 -18.35
N SER A 625 -14.69 -29.21 -17.41
CA SER A 625 -15.94 -29.97 -17.21
C SER A 625 -15.86 -30.71 -15.86
N LYS A 626 -16.78 -30.42 -14.93
CA LYS A 626 -18.05 -31.14 -14.71
C LYS A 626 -17.88 -32.65 -14.54
N ARG A 627 -18.37 -33.09 -13.38
CA ARG A 627 -18.64 -34.47 -12.96
C ARG A 627 -19.18 -35.33 -14.11
N GLU A 628 -18.64 -36.53 -14.24
CA GLU A 628 -19.44 -37.74 -14.34
C GLU A 628 -18.58 -38.98 -13.99
N ASN A 629 -19.22 -39.89 -13.25
CA ASN A 629 -18.69 -41.19 -12.87
C ASN A 629 -18.60 -42.09 -14.11
N ASP A 630 -17.65 -43.02 -14.15
CA ASP A 630 -18.00 -44.44 -14.24
C ASP A 630 -16.81 -45.36 -13.95
N GLN A 631 -17.16 -46.49 -13.35
CA GLN A 631 -16.30 -47.59 -12.94
C GLN A 631 -15.85 -48.39 -14.17
N LEU A 632 -14.58 -48.81 -14.23
CA LEU A 632 -14.22 -50.11 -14.78
C LEU A 632 -12.81 -50.56 -14.35
N THR A 633 -12.82 -51.66 -13.62
CA THR A 633 -11.71 -52.56 -13.28
C THR A 633 -11.07 -53.18 -14.53
N SER A 634 -9.74 -53.31 -14.60
CA SER A 634 -9.07 -54.61 -14.48
C SER A 634 -7.56 -54.51 -14.69
N GLN A 635 -6.87 -55.34 -13.93
CA GLN A 635 -5.46 -55.71 -13.98
C GLN A 635 -4.95 -56.02 -15.38
N ASN A 636 -3.73 -55.59 -15.71
CA ASN A 636 -2.69 -56.41 -16.35
C ASN A 636 -1.35 -55.67 -16.33
N GLY A 637 -0.34 -56.31 -15.73
CA GLY A 637 1.01 -55.79 -15.57
C GLY A 637 1.83 -55.86 -16.85
N ALA A 638 2.67 -54.85 -17.07
CA ALA A 638 3.66 -54.79 -18.14
C ALA A 638 4.96 -54.11 -17.63
N PRO A 639 6.14 -54.42 -18.21
CA PRO A 639 7.47 -54.26 -17.59
C PRO A 639 7.99 -52.81 -17.51
N HIS A 640 7.14 -51.82 -17.76
CA HIS A 640 7.51 -50.39 -17.75
C HIS A 640 7.78 -49.82 -16.36
N ASN A 641 7.23 -50.45 -15.31
CA ASN A 641 7.40 -50.00 -13.92
C ASN A 641 8.79 -50.34 -13.34
N ARG A 642 9.54 -51.29 -13.93
CA ARG A 642 10.92 -51.60 -13.47
C ARG A 642 11.96 -50.62 -14.02
N LEU A 643 11.82 -50.17 -15.27
CA LEU A 643 12.73 -49.19 -15.88
C LEU A 643 12.53 -47.78 -15.30
N THR A 644 11.28 -47.38 -15.05
CA THR A 644 10.98 -46.11 -14.35
C THR A 644 11.44 -46.16 -12.90
N ALA A 645 11.30 -47.29 -12.18
CA ALA A 645 11.85 -47.43 -10.83
C ALA A 645 13.39 -47.43 -10.80
N GLN A 646 14.07 -48.03 -11.79
CA GLN A 646 15.53 -47.96 -11.91
C GLN A 646 16.01 -46.54 -12.27
N PHE A 647 15.30 -45.83 -13.14
CA PHE A 647 15.59 -44.44 -13.52
C PHE A 647 15.35 -43.46 -12.35
N ILE A 648 14.25 -43.64 -11.61
CA ILE A 648 13.95 -42.90 -10.38
C ILE A 648 14.99 -43.23 -9.29
N ASN A 649 15.45 -44.49 -9.18
CA ASN A 649 16.51 -44.85 -8.24
C ASN A 649 17.87 -44.23 -8.62
N GLN A 650 18.21 -44.16 -9.90
CA GLN A 650 19.41 -43.47 -10.38
C GLN A 650 19.34 -41.95 -10.15
N LEU A 651 18.18 -41.33 -10.36
CA LEU A 651 17.90 -39.93 -10.00
C LEU A 651 17.93 -39.71 -8.48
N SER A 652 17.39 -40.65 -7.69
CA SER A 652 17.41 -40.57 -6.21
C SER A 652 18.82 -40.67 -5.65
N ASN A 653 19.70 -41.45 -6.29
CA ASN A 653 21.12 -41.52 -5.93
C ASN A 653 21.88 -40.26 -6.34
N PHE A 654 21.43 -39.55 -7.39
CA PHE A 654 21.91 -38.22 -7.77
C PHE A 654 21.45 -37.12 -6.79
N ALA A 655 20.25 -37.29 -6.22
CA ALA A 655 19.61 -36.37 -5.28
C ALA A 655 19.86 -36.72 -3.79
N ARG A 656 20.74 -37.68 -3.49
CA ARG A 656 21.04 -38.10 -2.10
C ARG A 656 21.66 -37.04 -1.17
N PRO A 657 22.14 -35.86 -1.60
CA PRO A 657 22.38 -34.75 -0.67
C PRO A 657 21.12 -33.91 -0.35
N LEU A 658 20.01 -34.08 -1.09
CA LEU A 658 18.91 -33.10 -1.12
C LEU A 658 17.52 -33.67 -0.78
N LEU A 659 17.41 -34.94 -0.40
CA LEU A 659 16.16 -35.54 0.10
C LEU A 659 16.20 -35.73 1.62
N LEU A 660 15.80 -34.69 2.38
CA LEU A 660 15.45 -34.84 3.80
C LEU A 660 14.01 -34.36 4.06
N GLY A 661 13.07 -35.21 3.69
CA GLY A 661 11.71 -35.23 4.22
C GLY A 661 11.50 -36.47 5.10
N ARG A 662 12.30 -36.62 6.17
CA ARG A 662 11.99 -37.57 7.26
C ARG A 662 12.53 -37.00 8.56
N LYS A 663 11.64 -36.83 9.54
CA LYS A 663 12.00 -36.45 10.92
C LYS A 663 13.09 -37.41 11.41
N SER A 664 14.33 -36.93 11.49
CA SER A 664 15.41 -37.66 12.14
C SER A 664 15.30 -37.49 13.65
N LYS A 665 15.29 -38.63 14.34
CA LYS A 665 15.55 -38.74 15.78
C LYS A 665 16.95 -38.17 16.08
N PRO A 666 17.24 -37.77 17.34
CA PRO A 666 18.51 -37.16 17.70
C PRO A 666 19.68 -38.08 17.33
N ALA A 667 20.81 -37.44 16.99
CA ALA A 667 22.05 -38.05 16.52
C ALA A 667 22.39 -39.34 17.27
N VAL A 668 22.27 -40.46 16.56
CA VAL A 668 22.92 -41.72 16.92
C VAL A 668 24.23 -41.74 16.15
N SER A 669 25.34 -41.84 16.87
CA SER A 669 26.66 -42.14 16.35
C SER A 669 26.62 -43.47 15.59
N ILE A 670 26.45 -43.39 14.27
CA ILE A 670 26.63 -44.55 13.40
C ILE A 670 28.13 -44.66 13.15
N GLY A 671 28.77 -45.57 13.88
CA GLY A 671 30.11 -46.04 13.57
C GLY A 671 30.11 -46.67 12.19
N ILE A 672 30.81 -46.04 11.25
CA ILE A 672 31.17 -46.65 9.97
C ILE A 672 32.63 -47.07 10.11
N HIS A 673 32.84 -48.36 9.87
CA HIS A 673 34.12 -49.06 9.88
C HIS A 673 35.19 -48.31 9.06
N ASP A 674 36.38 -48.26 9.66
CA ASP A 674 37.69 -47.86 9.11
C ASP A 674 37.89 -48.21 7.63
N ASP A 675 38.36 -47.23 6.85
CA ASP A 675 39.56 -47.37 5.99
C ASP A 675 39.86 -46.14 5.10
N GLN A 676 39.04 -45.08 5.08
CA GLN A 676 39.30 -43.89 4.25
C GLN A 676 39.53 -42.57 5.00
N THR A 677 39.29 -42.53 6.31
CA THR A 677 39.51 -41.33 7.15
C THR A 677 40.97 -41.13 7.58
N THR A 678 41.81 -42.17 7.51
CA THR A 678 43.23 -42.11 7.86
C THR A 678 44.14 -41.54 6.76
N ARG A 679 43.63 -41.35 5.52
CA ARG A 679 44.43 -40.77 4.42
C ARG A 679 44.30 -39.26 4.22
N VAL A 680 43.35 -38.60 4.88
CA VAL A 680 43.21 -37.13 4.76
C VAL A 680 44.12 -36.38 5.73
N LYS A 681 44.48 -36.98 6.88
CA LYS A 681 45.47 -36.40 7.82
C LYS A 681 46.90 -36.37 7.26
N ALA A 682 47.32 -37.43 6.55
CA ALA A 682 48.71 -37.58 6.10
C ALA A 682 49.05 -36.79 4.81
N LEU A 683 48.06 -36.48 3.96
CA LEU A 683 48.27 -35.69 2.73
C LEU A 683 48.26 -34.18 2.99
N TYR A 684 47.63 -33.73 4.07
CA TYR A 684 47.63 -32.32 4.48
C TYR A 684 48.96 -31.87 5.10
N GLU A 685 49.72 -32.79 5.71
CA GLU A 685 51.02 -32.49 6.33
C GLU A 685 52.21 -32.49 5.35
N HIS A 686 52.10 -33.09 4.16
CA HIS A 686 53.25 -33.37 3.28
C HIS A 686 53.41 -32.46 2.05
N LEU A 687 52.53 -31.47 1.83
CA LEU A 687 52.56 -30.61 0.62
C LEU A 687 52.87 -29.13 0.86
N HIS A 688 53.20 -28.73 2.10
CA HIS A 688 53.71 -27.39 2.38
C HIS A 688 55.24 -27.40 2.55
N HIS A 689 55.97 -26.89 1.54
CA HIS A 689 57.39 -26.55 1.71
C HIS A 689 57.56 -25.35 2.67
N PRO A 690 58.71 -25.24 3.36
CA PRO A 690 58.82 -24.69 4.70
C PRO A 690 59.03 -23.17 4.69
N GLN A 691 58.39 -22.49 5.64
CA GLN A 691 58.89 -21.37 6.46
C GLN A 691 57.71 -20.50 6.94
N HIS A 692 57.13 -20.92 8.06
CA HIS A 692 56.72 -20.10 9.21
C HIS A 692 55.63 -20.84 9.98
N ASP A 693 55.89 -21.10 11.26
CA ASP A 693 54.99 -21.73 12.23
C ASP A 693 53.57 -21.14 12.17
N ARG A 694 52.67 -21.82 11.44
CA ARG A 694 51.23 -21.63 11.54
C ARG A 694 50.71 -22.49 12.69
N GLN A 695 50.88 -22.03 13.93
CA GLN A 695 50.12 -22.57 15.06
C GLN A 695 48.68 -22.04 15.01
N PHE A 696 47.88 -22.57 14.09
CA PHE A 696 46.44 -22.64 14.32
C PHE A 696 46.15 -24.03 14.85
N THR A 697 45.39 -24.12 15.95
CA THR A 697 44.74 -25.37 16.36
C THR A 697 44.05 -25.96 15.14
N ALA A 698 44.42 -27.17 14.72
CA ALA A 698 43.80 -27.84 13.58
C ALA A 698 42.29 -27.87 13.79
N VAL A 699 41.57 -27.04 13.04
CA VAL A 699 40.11 -26.99 13.12
C VAL A 699 39.59 -28.04 12.16
N ASP A 700 38.90 -29.05 12.67
CA ASP A 700 38.29 -30.09 11.85
C ASP A 700 37.19 -29.46 10.98
N VAL A 701 37.47 -29.31 9.68
CA VAL A 701 36.51 -28.77 8.73
C VAL A 701 35.57 -29.89 8.27
N MET A 702 34.28 -29.70 8.55
CA MET A 702 33.19 -30.61 8.23
C MET A 702 32.38 -30.09 7.04
N ARG A 703 31.32 -30.83 6.68
CA ARG A 703 30.29 -30.37 5.74
C ARG A 703 29.00 -30.11 6.50
N ASP A 704 28.21 -29.16 6.00
CA ASP A 704 26.89 -28.88 6.55
C ASP A 704 25.92 -30.06 6.34
N SER A 705 24.74 -30.00 6.96
CA SER A 705 23.72 -31.05 6.84
C SER A 705 23.25 -31.34 5.40
N THR A 706 23.35 -30.36 4.49
CA THR A 706 23.00 -30.54 3.07
C THR A 706 24.18 -31.00 2.21
N GLY A 707 25.41 -30.95 2.75
CA GLY A 707 26.64 -31.24 2.03
C GLY A 707 27.05 -30.20 0.99
N LEU A 708 26.41 -29.02 0.98
CA LEU A 708 26.65 -27.94 0.02
C LEU A 708 27.75 -26.96 0.46
N PHE A 709 27.99 -26.83 1.77
CA PHE A 709 28.95 -25.87 2.30
C PHE A 709 29.93 -26.51 3.27
N TYR A 710 31.14 -25.95 3.30
CA TYR A 710 32.13 -26.27 4.33
C TYR A 710 31.71 -25.62 5.65
N TRP A 711 31.89 -26.38 6.74
CA TRP A 711 31.32 -26.06 8.05
C TRP A 711 32.34 -26.33 9.15
N VAL A 712 32.27 -25.53 10.21
CA VAL A 712 33.14 -25.58 11.38
C VAL A 712 32.29 -25.47 12.64
N GLU A 713 32.77 -26.07 13.73
CA GLU A 713 32.16 -25.92 15.06
C GLU A 713 32.04 -24.45 15.50
N ASP A 714 31.19 -24.20 16.49
CA ASP A 714 30.93 -22.86 16.99
C ASP A 714 32.20 -22.22 17.58
N ARG A 715 32.65 -21.10 16.98
CA ARG A 715 33.83 -20.35 17.43
C ARG A 715 33.46 -19.07 18.17
N GLN A 716 34.28 -18.69 19.14
CA GLN A 716 34.19 -17.40 19.82
C GLN A 716 34.66 -16.26 18.90
N PHE A 717 34.02 -15.09 18.99
CA PHE A 717 34.36 -13.93 18.16
C PHE A 717 35.82 -13.46 18.34
N SER A 718 36.39 -13.60 19.54
CA SER A 718 37.80 -13.25 19.80
C SER A 718 38.81 -14.04 18.97
N SER A 719 38.47 -15.27 18.57
CA SER A 719 39.38 -16.15 17.82
C SER A 719 39.67 -15.68 16.39
N ILE A 720 38.82 -14.81 15.84
CA ILE A 720 38.94 -14.28 14.47
C ILE A 720 39.41 -12.83 14.44
N CYS A 721 39.45 -12.15 15.58
CA CYS A 721 39.90 -10.76 15.68
C CYS A 721 41.42 -10.71 15.59
N LEU A 722 41.93 -10.05 14.56
CA LEU A 722 43.37 -9.87 14.35
C LEU A 722 43.82 -8.51 14.86
N THR A 723 44.96 -8.49 15.55
CA THR A 723 45.69 -7.25 15.81
C THR A 723 46.56 -6.89 14.61
N LEU A 724 47.03 -5.64 14.56
CA LEU A 724 47.99 -5.19 13.54
C LEU A 724 49.30 -6.00 13.57
N VAL A 725 49.69 -6.52 14.75
CA VAL A 725 50.89 -7.35 14.89
C VAL A 725 50.65 -8.73 14.27
N ASP A 726 49.49 -9.33 14.53
CA ASP A 726 49.15 -10.66 14.01
C ASP A 726 49.08 -10.66 12.49
N ILE A 727 48.45 -9.64 11.90
CA ILE A 727 48.27 -9.59 10.44
C ILE A 727 49.59 -9.37 9.69
N VAL A 728 50.49 -8.55 10.25
CA VAL A 728 51.83 -8.33 9.68
C VAL A 728 52.69 -9.58 9.81
N ARG A 729 52.57 -10.29 10.94
CA ARG A 729 53.28 -11.56 11.17
C ARG A 729 52.83 -12.66 10.21
N TRP A 730 51.53 -12.73 9.92
CA TRP A 730 50.97 -13.81 9.09
C TRP A 730 51.03 -13.53 7.59
N SER A 731 51.08 -12.25 7.20
CA SER A 731 51.41 -11.82 5.85
C SER A 731 50.55 -12.49 4.76
N PHE A 732 49.23 -12.37 4.86
CA PHE A 732 48.30 -13.06 3.96
C PHE A 732 48.60 -12.80 2.47
N THR A 733 48.66 -13.88 1.67
CA THR A 733 48.79 -13.89 0.21
C THR A 733 47.59 -14.61 -0.40
N ASP A 734 47.15 -14.19 -1.59
CA ASP A 734 46.02 -14.79 -2.33
C ASP A 734 44.71 -14.89 -1.51
N HIS A 735 44.45 -13.88 -0.68
CA HIS A 735 43.24 -13.80 0.15
C HIS A 735 42.20 -12.85 -0.46
N ILE A 736 40.98 -12.87 0.06
CA ILE A 736 39.91 -11.94 -0.30
C ILE A 736 39.82 -10.87 0.78
N LEU A 737 40.02 -9.61 0.38
CA LEU A 737 39.90 -8.47 1.28
C LEU A 737 38.55 -7.79 1.11
N VAL A 738 37.79 -7.68 2.20
CA VAL A 738 36.48 -7.02 2.21
C VAL A 738 36.55 -5.73 3.01
N CYS A 739 36.48 -4.61 2.32
CA CYS A 739 36.51 -3.27 2.89
C CYS A 739 35.09 -2.75 3.13
N LEU A 740 34.78 -2.43 4.39
CA LEU A 740 33.51 -1.83 4.80
C LEU A 740 33.78 -0.43 5.36
N PRO A 741 33.73 0.64 4.53
CA PRO A 741 33.74 2.01 5.02
C PRO A 741 32.58 2.22 6.00
N GLN A 742 32.83 3.09 6.98
CA GLN A 742 32.07 3.27 8.22
C GLN A 742 30.55 3.09 8.10
N GLN A 743 29.95 2.26 8.96
CA GLN A 743 28.50 2.11 9.08
C GLN A 743 28.04 2.53 10.47
N ASN A 744 26.81 3.06 10.55
CA ASN A 744 26.16 3.27 11.84
C ASN A 744 25.93 1.91 12.52
N CYS A 745 26.27 1.81 13.80
CA CYS A 745 26.00 0.62 14.61
C CYS A 745 24.53 0.23 14.51
N GLY A 746 24.24 -0.99 14.05
CA GLY A 746 22.88 -1.55 13.97
C GLY A 746 22.37 -1.87 12.56
N PHE A 747 23.06 -1.45 11.49
CA PHE A 747 22.70 -1.84 10.12
C PHE A 747 23.24 -3.25 9.80
N LYS A 748 22.38 -4.12 9.26
CA LYS A 748 22.76 -5.48 8.82
C LYS A 748 22.94 -5.52 7.31
N LEU A 749 24.11 -5.97 6.85
CA LEU A 749 24.40 -6.23 5.43
C LEU A 749 23.96 -7.62 4.99
N GLY A 750 23.98 -8.59 5.92
CA GLY A 750 23.84 -10.01 5.59
C GLY A 750 25.13 -10.61 5.02
N LEU A 751 26.28 -10.36 5.67
CA LEU A 751 27.61 -10.84 5.27
C LEU A 751 27.68 -12.35 5.03
N ALA A 752 26.85 -13.14 5.70
CA ALA A 752 26.74 -14.57 5.45
C ALA A 752 26.36 -14.88 3.98
N THR A 753 25.53 -14.05 3.34
CA THR A 753 25.20 -14.21 1.90
C THR A 753 26.39 -13.99 0.97
N PHE A 754 27.36 -13.19 1.39
CA PHE A 754 28.61 -13.00 0.65
C PHE A 754 29.56 -14.18 0.85
N VAL A 755 29.66 -14.71 2.08
CA VAL A 755 30.60 -15.79 2.41
C VAL A 755 30.13 -17.14 1.89
N MET A 756 28.82 -17.43 1.91
CA MET A 756 28.27 -18.74 1.54
C MET A 756 28.78 -19.28 0.19
N PRO A 757 28.73 -18.53 -0.94
CA PRO A 757 29.20 -19.05 -2.22
C PRO A 757 30.70 -19.33 -2.28
N LEU A 758 31.51 -18.59 -1.49
CA LEU A 758 32.97 -18.75 -1.36
C LEU A 758 33.38 -19.94 -0.49
N ARG A 759 32.41 -20.57 0.20
CA ARG A 759 32.60 -21.75 1.05
C ARG A 759 31.79 -22.96 0.55
N SER A 760 31.46 -22.97 -0.73
CA SER A 760 30.77 -24.08 -1.40
C SER A 760 31.66 -25.32 -1.49
N THR A 761 31.10 -26.50 -1.25
CA THR A 761 31.80 -27.80 -1.40
C THR A 761 32.14 -28.15 -2.85
N ARG A 762 31.65 -27.35 -3.82
CA ARG A 762 32.06 -27.45 -5.23
C ARG A 762 33.48 -26.91 -5.46
N LEU A 763 33.98 -26.07 -4.56
CA LEU A 763 35.37 -25.62 -4.56
C LEU A 763 36.20 -26.66 -3.79
N PRO A 764 37.32 -27.16 -4.33
CA PRO A 764 38.22 -28.01 -3.56
C PRO A 764 38.80 -27.22 -2.38
N MET A 765 39.14 -27.91 -1.29
CA MET A 765 39.65 -27.27 -0.06
C MET A 765 40.89 -26.42 -0.32
N ASP A 766 41.78 -26.90 -1.19
CA ASP A 766 43.06 -26.24 -1.48
C ASP A 766 42.89 -24.90 -2.22
N GLU A 767 41.73 -24.67 -2.85
CA GLU A 767 41.38 -23.42 -3.54
C GLU A 767 40.59 -22.45 -2.66
N LEU A 768 40.29 -22.80 -1.39
CA LEU A 768 39.62 -21.90 -0.49
C LEU A 768 40.53 -20.72 -0.13
N LYS A 769 40.05 -19.52 -0.45
CA LYS A 769 40.75 -18.28 -0.11
C LYS A 769 40.33 -17.78 1.27
N PRO A 770 41.27 -17.40 2.15
CA PRO A 770 40.96 -16.72 3.41
C PRO A 770 40.22 -15.40 3.16
N ILE A 771 39.24 -15.07 4.01
CA ILE A 771 38.49 -13.82 3.92
C ILE A 771 38.87 -12.92 5.09
N VAL A 772 39.37 -11.73 4.80
CA VAL A 772 39.74 -10.71 5.78
C VAL A 772 38.77 -9.53 5.67
N PHE A 773 38.02 -9.26 6.73
CA PHE A 773 37.16 -8.08 6.84
C PHE A 773 37.95 -6.92 7.45
N LEU A 774 38.04 -5.79 6.73
CA LEU A 774 38.61 -4.55 7.22
C LEU A 774 37.48 -3.56 7.54
N CYS A 775 37.12 -3.49 8.82
CA CYS A 775 35.97 -2.72 9.30
C CYS A 775 36.05 -2.46 10.81
N ASP A 776 35.05 -1.78 11.37
CA ASP A 776 34.85 -1.78 12.82
C ASP A 776 34.37 -3.18 13.27
N SER A 777 35.02 -3.74 14.29
CA SER A 777 34.73 -5.08 14.80
C SER A 777 33.28 -5.27 15.27
N GLU A 778 32.63 -4.21 15.77
CA GLU A 778 31.23 -4.25 16.23
C GLU A 778 30.24 -4.60 15.11
N LEU A 779 30.55 -4.24 13.87
CA LEU A 779 29.70 -4.48 12.70
C LEU A 779 29.61 -5.99 12.38
N VAL A 780 30.76 -6.68 12.38
CA VAL A 780 30.81 -8.14 12.18
C VAL A 780 30.31 -8.86 13.43
N ARG A 781 30.55 -8.30 14.63
CA ARG A 781 30.03 -8.85 15.89
C ARG A 781 28.51 -8.96 15.88
N ALA A 782 27.81 -7.98 15.33
CA ALA A 782 26.35 -8.00 15.20
C ALA A 782 25.83 -9.14 14.30
N GLU A 783 26.62 -9.59 13.31
CA GLU A 783 26.26 -10.66 12.38
C GLU A 783 27.00 -11.99 12.63
N TRP A 784 27.82 -12.06 13.69
CA TRP A 784 28.71 -13.20 13.94
C TRP A 784 27.96 -14.52 14.09
N TYR A 785 26.73 -14.47 14.61
CA TYR A 785 25.89 -15.65 14.79
C TYR A 785 25.65 -16.43 13.48
N CYS A 786 25.62 -15.74 12.33
CA CYS A 786 25.50 -16.35 10.99
C CYS A 786 26.86 -16.76 10.38
N LEU A 787 27.97 -16.20 10.86
CA LEU A 787 29.31 -16.37 10.27
C LEU A 787 30.18 -17.39 11.01
N ARG A 788 29.89 -17.66 12.29
CA ARG A 788 30.73 -18.45 13.20
C ARG A 788 31.15 -19.81 12.67
N ASN A 789 30.30 -20.44 11.86
CA ASN A 789 30.49 -21.79 11.35
C ASN A 789 31.24 -21.89 10.01
N PHE A 790 31.74 -20.79 9.44
CA PHE A 790 32.49 -20.83 8.18
C PHE A 790 34.01 -20.81 8.44
N PRO A 791 34.80 -21.66 7.76
CA PRO A 791 36.25 -21.70 7.94
C PRO A 791 36.95 -20.46 7.35
N GLU A 792 38.15 -20.16 7.88
CA GLU A 792 39.07 -19.14 7.35
C GLU A 792 38.47 -17.74 7.18
N ILE A 793 37.87 -17.22 8.25
CA ILE A 793 37.34 -15.86 8.34
C ILE A 793 38.08 -15.11 9.42
N TYR A 794 38.52 -13.89 9.08
CA TYR A 794 39.26 -13.02 9.97
C TYR A 794 38.73 -11.58 9.92
N VAL A 795 38.89 -10.84 11.01
CA VAL A 795 38.47 -9.43 11.12
C VAL A 795 39.64 -8.61 11.61
N LEU A 796 40.01 -7.58 10.85
CA LEU A 796 40.95 -6.55 11.27
C LEU A 796 40.15 -5.28 11.61
N SER A 797 40.19 -4.89 12.89
CA SER A 797 39.52 -3.67 13.34
C SER A 797 40.26 -2.43 12.83
N GLY A 798 39.66 -1.68 11.91
CA GLY A 798 40.28 -0.49 11.31
C GLY A 798 39.46 0.13 10.19
N SER A 799 39.78 1.38 9.86
CA SER A 799 39.11 2.08 8.74
C SER A 799 39.77 1.75 7.40
N PRO A 800 39.00 1.32 6.39
CA PRO A 800 39.53 1.06 5.04
C PRO A 800 39.88 2.35 4.27
N LEU A 801 39.62 3.53 4.84
CA LEU A 801 40.11 4.80 4.29
C LEU A 801 41.57 5.06 4.67
N SER A 802 42.08 4.40 5.71
CA SER A 802 43.47 4.54 6.13
C SER A 802 44.40 3.64 5.32
N ARG A 803 45.39 4.24 4.66
CA ARG A 803 46.41 3.52 3.89
C ARG A 803 47.24 2.56 4.75
N ALA A 804 47.46 2.90 6.02
CA ALA A 804 48.23 2.05 6.94
C ALA A 804 47.54 0.70 7.18
N TYR A 805 46.22 0.73 7.45
CA TYR A 805 45.43 -0.48 7.63
C TYR A 805 45.28 -1.28 6.33
N LEU A 806 45.13 -0.61 5.19
CA LEU A 806 45.11 -1.25 3.87
C LEU A 806 46.42 -1.99 3.56
N ARG A 807 47.57 -1.40 3.87
CA ARG A 807 48.88 -2.07 3.72
C ARG A 807 49.05 -3.23 4.69
N ALA A 808 48.67 -3.04 5.96
CA ALA A 808 48.71 -4.09 6.96
C ALA A 808 47.81 -5.28 6.58
N ALA A 809 46.64 -5.01 6.02
CA ALA A 809 45.72 -6.02 5.49
C ALA A 809 46.24 -6.73 4.23
N GLY A 810 47.31 -6.24 3.60
CA GLY A 810 47.90 -6.87 2.43
C GLY A 810 47.09 -6.67 1.15
N VAL A 811 46.49 -5.49 0.94
CA VAL A 811 45.81 -5.12 -0.33
C VAL A 811 46.65 -5.43 -1.57
N GLU A 812 47.97 -5.32 -1.45
CA GLU A 812 48.95 -5.55 -2.52
C GLU A 812 49.09 -7.03 -2.90
N ARG A 813 48.75 -7.93 -1.96
CA ARG A 813 48.88 -9.38 -2.09
C ARG A 813 47.53 -10.09 -2.09
N CYS A 814 46.44 -9.31 -2.09
CA CYS A 814 45.09 -9.84 -2.15
C CYS A 814 44.74 -10.24 -3.58
N SER A 815 43.95 -11.30 -3.71
CA SER A 815 43.44 -11.78 -4.99
C SER A 815 42.32 -10.89 -5.52
N THR A 816 41.45 -10.45 -4.62
CA THR A 816 40.31 -9.59 -4.89
C THR A 816 40.08 -8.68 -3.71
N CYS A 817 39.96 -7.38 -3.99
CA CYS A 817 39.49 -6.40 -3.02
C CYS A 817 38.04 -6.02 -3.32
N VAL A 818 37.17 -6.23 -2.33
CA VAL A 818 35.74 -5.93 -2.41
C VAL A 818 35.41 -4.73 -1.54
N VAL A 819 34.90 -3.66 -2.14
CA VAL A 819 34.38 -2.49 -1.39
C VAL A 819 32.86 -2.58 -1.32
N LEU A 820 32.36 -2.78 -0.10
CA LEU A 820 30.93 -2.86 0.18
C LEU A 820 30.42 -1.49 0.65
N PRO A 821 29.37 -0.93 0.04
CA PRO A 821 28.91 0.40 0.37
C PRO A 821 28.24 0.47 1.74
N SER A 822 28.54 1.53 2.49
CA SER A 822 27.83 1.93 3.70
C SER A 822 26.59 2.73 3.34
N ASN A 823 25.44 2.44 3.94
CA ASN A 823 24.24 3.25 3.79
C ASN A 823 24.22 4.28 4.93
N THR A 824 24.94 5.39 4.77
CA THR A 824 24.99 6.48 5.74
C THR A 824 23.92 7.53 5.42
N GLU A 825 22.64 7.26 5.66
CA GLU A 825 21.66 8.35 5.71
C GLU A 825 20.78 8.27 6.96
N SER A 826 21.00 9.22 7.86
CA SER A 826 19.93 9.73 8.71
C SER A 826 19.00 10.58 7.83
N PRO A 827 17.67 10.53 8.03
CA PRO A 827 16.67 11.11 7.13
C PRO A 827 16.68 12.65 7.03
N ALA A 828 17.60 13.36 7.72
CA ALA A 828 17.56 14.80 7.92
C ALA A 828 18.46 15.63 6.98
N LYS A 829 19.36 15.02 6.20
CA LYS A 829 20.27 15.75 5.28
C LYS A 829 20.21 15.18 3.86
N SER A 830 19.11 15.51 3.17
CA SER A 830 18.90 15.18 1.76
C SER A 830 19.81 16.04 0.84
N SER A 831 21.09 15.70 0.78
CA SER A 831 22.03 16.11 -0.29
C SER A 831 23.36 15.33 -0.30
N GLY A 832 23.51 14.28 0.52
CA GLY A 832 24.71 13.44 0.52
C GLY A 832 24.75 12.56 -0.73
N LEU A 833 25.92 12.43 -1.37
CA LEU A 833 26.13 11.36 -2.36
C LEU A 833 26.16 10.02 -1.61
N PRO A 834 25.20 9.09 -1.82
CA PRO A 834 25.09 7.84 -1.04
C PRO A 834 26.28 6.89 -1.24
N ASP A 835 27.08 7.10 -2.30
CA ASP A 835 28.24 6.27 -2.65
C ASP A 835 29.58 6.96 -2.33
N LYS A 836 29.59 8.09 -1.61
CA LYS A 836 30.79 8.92 -1.39
C LYS A 836 31.96 8.12 -0.80
N GLU A 837 31.73 7.39 0.29
CA GLU A 837 32.80 6.69 1.00
C GLU A 837 33.34 5.51 0.20
N SER A 838 32.45 4.76 -0.46
CA SER A 838 32.81 3.66 -1.37
C SER A 838 33.69 4.14 -2.51
N ILE A 839 33.33 5.28 -3.13
CA ILE A 839 34.11 5.90 -4.21
C ILE A 839 35.47 6.38 -3.68
N LEU A 840 35.51 7.04 -2.51
CA LEU A 840 36.76 7.50 -1.90
C LEU A 840 37.70 6.34 -1.56
N CYS A 841 37.18 5.27 -0.95
CA CYS A 841 37.93 4.06 -0.64
C CYS A 841 38.49 3.43 -1.93
N THR A 842 37.65 3.34 -2.96
CA THR A 842 38.03 2.85 -4.30
C THR A 842 39.18 3.65 -4.91
N LEU A 843 39.07 4.98 -4.93
CA LEU A 843 40.08 5.87 -5.47
C LEU A 843 41.39 5.79 -4.67
N ASN A 844 41.29 5.66 -3.34
CA ASN A 844 42.45 5.53 -2.48
C ASN A 844 43.21 4.22 -2.74
N ILE A 845 42.49 3.10 -2.86
CA ILE A 845 43.08 1.80 -3.19
C ILE A 845 43.72 1.84 -4.57
N ARG A 846 43.04 2.37 -5.59
CA ARG A 846 43.61 2.48 -6.95
C ARG A 846 44.87 3.32 -6.98
N ARG A 847 44.91 4.44 -6.25
CA ARG A 847 46.10 5.28 -6.14
C ARG A 847 47.24 4.57 -5.40
N LEU A 848 46.93 3.86 -4.32
CA LEU A 848 47.91 3.08 -3.57
C LEU A 848 48.54 1.99 -4.45
N LEU A 849 47.75 1.28 -5.25
CA LEU A 849 48.24 0.26 -6.17
C LEU A 849 49.07 0.86 -7.32
N ALA A 850 48.68 2.02 -7.84
CA ALA A 850 49.45 2.72 -8.88
C ALA A 850 50.84 3.15 -8.37
N GLU A 851 50.92 3.73 -7.16
CA GLU A 851 52.19 4.11 -6.51
C GLU A 851 53.16 2.93 -6.34
N ILE A 852 52.66 1.69 -6.34
CA ILE A 852 53.45 0.47 -6.17
C ILE A 852 53.82 -0.15 -7.51
N LEU A 853 52.91 -0.13 -8.49
CA LEU A 853 53.16 -0.60 -9.85
C LEU A 853 54.28 0.19 -10.54
N ASP A 854 54.38 1.49 -10.25
CA ASP A 854 55.49 2.34 -10.73
C ASP A 854 56.87 1.89 -10.18
N ASN A 855 56.91 1.09 -9.10
CA ASN A 855 58.14 0.54 -8.50
C ASN A 855 58.51 -0.88 -8.98
N GLY A 856 57.75 -1.46 -9.92
CA GLY A 856 58.12 -2.67 -10.66
C GLY A 856 57.56 -4.01 -10.14
N LYS A 857 57.03 -4.79 -11.09
CA LYS A 857 56.68 -6.23 -11.04
C LYS A 857 55.60 -6.66 -10.03
N HIS A 858 54.35 -6.27 -10.23
CA HIS A 858 53.21 -7.01 -9.65
C HIS A 858 52.07 -7.20 -10.65
N GLU A 859 51.45 -8.38 -10.59
CA GLU A 859 50.26 -8.75 -11.37
C GLU A 859 49.08 -7.84 -11.01
N THR A 860 48.24 -7.56 -12.01
CA THR A 860 47.09 -6.68 -11.90
C THR A 860 46.08 -7.19 -10.86
N ILE A 861 46.04 -6.54 -9.70
CA ILE A 861 45.08 -6.85 -8.63
C ILE A 861 43.65 -6.56 -9.10
N PHE A 862 42.76 -7.52 -8.89
CA PHE A 862 41.35 -7.40 -9.25
C PHE A 862 40.60 -6.54 -8.22
N PHE A 863 39.96 -5.49 -8.72
CA PHE A 863 39.26 -4.50 -7.91
C PHE A 863 37.78 -4.47 -8.24
N MET A 864 36.92 -4.61 -7.21
CA MET A 864 35.48 -4.49 -7.38
C MET A 864 34.87 -3.58 -6.32
N SER A 865 34.20 -2.53 -6.80
CA SER A 865 33.43 -1.60 -5.98
C SER A 865 31.97 -1.62 -6.41
N TRP A 866 31.08 -1.80 -5.44
CA TRP A 866 29.65 -1.76 -5.69
C TRP A 866 29.12 -0.35 -5.44
N MET A 867 28.72 0.33 -6.51
CA MET A 867 27.96 1.59 -6.41
C MET A 867 26.50 1.24 -6.19
N ASN A 868 25.88 1.74 -5.11
CA ASN A 868 24.48 1.49 -4.79
C ASN A 868 23.56 1.92 -5.93
N ASN A 869 23.93 2.90 -6.76
CA ASN A 869 23.08 3.38 -7.84
C ASN A 869 23.15 2.57 -9.16
N LEU A 870 24.24 1.90 -9.54
CA LEU A 870 24.29 1.26 -10.87
C LEU A 870 23.63 -0.12 -10.91
N ILE A 871 23.81 -0.94 -9.87
CA ILE A 871 23.29 -2.33 -9.85
C ILE A 871 22.00 -2.46 -9.03
N ALA A 872 21.71 -1.56 -8.07
CA ALA A 872 20.35 -1.52 -7.50
C ALA A 872 19.31 -1.13 -8.56
N PHE A 873 19.70 -0.35 -9.58
CA PHE A 873 18.89 -0.13 -10.78
C PHE A 873 18.65 -1.42 -11.56
N GLY A 874 19.66 -2.29 -11.71
CA GLY A 874 19.52 -3.59 -12.36
C GLY A 874 18.72 -4.61 -11.53
N LEU A 875 18.90 -4.63 -10.20
CA LEU A 875 18.20 -5.52 -9.26
C LEU A 875 16.74 -5.11 -9.06
N CYS A 876 16.42 -3.81 -9.00
CA CYS A 876 15.03 -3.32 -9.04
C CYS A 876 14.35 -3.58 -10.38
N ARG A 877 15.11 -3.76 -11.47
CA ARG A 877 14.61 -4.11 -12.81
C ARG A 877 14.50 -5.63 -13.01
N LEU A 878 15.15 -6.41 -12.15
CA LEU A 878 15.11 -7.87 -12.06
C LEU A 878 13.94 -8.38 -11.21
N VAL A 879 13.53 -7.60 -10.21
CA VAL A 879 12.26 -7.74 -9.46
C VAL A 879 11.10 -7.31 -10.35
#